data_AF-A0A848T4E1-F1
#
_entry.id   AF-A0A848T4E1-F1
#
_cell.length_a   1.000
_cell.length_b   1.000
_cell.length_c   1.000
_cell.angle_alpha   90.00
_cell.angle_beta   90.00
_cell.angle_gamma   90.00
#
_symmetry.space_group_name_H-M   'P 1'
#
loop_
_entity.id
_entity.type
_entity.pdbx_description
1 polymer ?
#
loop_
_entity_poly.entity_id
_entity_poly.type
_entity_poly.pdbx_seq_one_letter_code
_entity_poly.pdbx_strand_id
1 'polypeptide(L)'
;MEQFGAYTIIIAASVVIIVSFMFGTISRRTNVPSVLLLIALGIGLQYLLKHFGAGDFDFFPYLEVLGIVGLIMIVLEAALDLKLQRDKIGVIIKSFLIAAIGLGFSVSATAFIIYHIVTVMTWAECILYATPISILSSAIIIPSVTNLVTEKKEFHIYESTFSDILGIMLFYFLIEYLTPSISSNGESSNAVGSFLINLVITIGISLIASYVLLFVFQNIKEKAKLFVLISVLLLLYAVAKKFHLSPLIIILVFGLAVSNSKLFFRGWFKKMLHPERFKEMEHGLHGLTLETAFVVRTFFFVIFGTTIVLSSIFSFSVFITSIAILISIYFIRWLSLIIFYGRNITPQLWIAPRGLITVLLYYAIPVEFQSVYFDPGILLFIIIATGVIMTMGLIADKMNAEEAAKKAELALLKKEADLQTGLEAISKPIEVEEKKGPRIAVIEEVERSKFQQWIHDHITSNPRFLELKTKFRRLAKIIIRGFGIQPIFNPENKILGKRIQTVLWILRNPGNVDLKENEDYKNLKKYVHKIIFGTDSVEGFLFDILLLITIILSVIIVMLESVKEVNMTWGPVLRTADWIITIMFTVEYFLRIWTTKNSKKYIFSFFGIIDLLAIIPLYFELLFTGIYSVEVIRVVRLLRIFRVLRLAHFMEEAEVLIVSLKKSLNKIFVFLFFVIIICTVVGSLMFIIEGPEQGFTSIPRGIYWAVVTLTTVGYGDIHPVSGLGQFLAMLLMVVGYGVIAVPTGLVAADAVTTIKLRRQEEREQQKAENQKNTSGNSPPEEDPFLPSEDDGDKIF
;
A
#
# COMPACT_ATOMS: atom_id res chain seq x y z
N MET A 1 -28.53 4.14 19.82
CA MET A 1 -27.53 5.10 19.31
C MET A 1 -26.28 5.23 20.21
N GLU A 2 -26.17 4.51 21.33
CA GLU A 2 -25.03 4.64 22.29
C GLU A 2 -23.83 3.71 22.04
N GLN A 3 -23.82 2.87 21.00
CA GLN A 3 -22.79 1.81 20.87
C GLN A 3 -21.45 2.26 20.26
N PHE A 4 -21.33 3.48 19.72
CA PHE A 4 -20.06 4.00 19.24
C PHE A 4 -19.76 5.33 19.92
N GLY A 5 -18.90 5.29 20.95
CA GLY A 5 -18.32 6.51 21.49
C GLY A 5 -17.53 7.26 20.40
N ALA A 6 -17.45 8.58 20.51
CA ALA A 6 -16.73 9.43 19.54
C ALA A 6 -15.30 8.94 19.27
N TYR A 7 -14.63 8.40 20.30
CA TYR A 7 -13.30 7.81 20.18
C TYR A 7 -13.26 6.58 19.27
N THR A 8 -14.27 5.70 19.31
CA THR A 8 -14.35 4.53 18.44
C THR A 8 -14.47 4.94 16.98
N ILE A 9 -15.25 5.98 16.69
CA ILE A 9 -15.39 6.54 15.34
C ILE A 9 -14.06 7.14 14.87
N ILE A 10 -13.37 7.90 15.72
CA ILE A 10 -12.05 8.49 15.39
C ILE A 10 -11.01 7.39 15.14
N ILE A 11 -10.96 6.34 15.97
CA ILE A 11 -10.06 5.20 15.79
C ILE A 11 -10.37 4.50 14.48
N ALA A 12 -11.63 4.16 14.22
CA ALA A 12 -12.05 3.51 12.99
C ALA A 12 -11.69 4.34 11.75
N ALA A 13 -11.99 5.65 11.80
CA ALA A 13 -11.67 6.58 10.71
C ALA A 13 -10.16 6.66 10.44
N SER A 14 -9.35 6.73 11.50
CA SER A 14 -7.89 6.77 11.40
C SER A 14 -7.32 5.47 10.82
N VAL A 15 -7.81 4.31 11.29
CA VAL A 15 -7.40 3.00 10.78
C VAL A 15 -7.74 2.86 9.30
N VAL A 16 -8.94 3.27 8.89
CA VAL A 16 -9.38 3.23 7.49
C VAL A 16 -8.45 4.06 6.60
N ILE A 17 -8.05 5.26 7.02
CA ILE A 17 -7.10 6.09 6.26
C ILE A 17 -5.72 5.43 6.16
N ILE A 18 -5.19 4.90 7.28
CA ILE A 18 -3.88 4.24 7.31
C ILE A 18 -3.86 3.02 6.37
N VAL A 19 -4.89 2.17 6.46
CA VAL A 19 -5.02 0.99 5.60
C VAL A 19 -5.17 1.40 4.12
N SER A 20 -5.95 2.44 3.84
CA SER A 20 -6.08 3.00 2.48
C SER A 20 -4.73 3.45 1.91
N PHE A 21 -3.91 4.12 2.72
CA PHE A 21 -2.56 4.53 2.31
C PHE A 21 -1.67 3.31 1.97
N MET A 22 -1.75 2.24 2.77
CA MET A 22 -1.06 0.98 2.48
C MET A 22 -1.56 0.33 1.19
N PHE A 23 -2.88 0.33 0.95
CA PHE A 23 -3.46 -0.15 -0.31
C PHE A 23 -2.98 0.64 -1.52
N GLY A 24 -2.74 1.94 -1.41
CA GLY A 24 -2.12 2.73 -2.48
C GLY A 24 -0.71 2.24 -2.83
N THR A 25 0.07 1.80 -1.85
CA THR A 25 1.41 1.22 -2.08
C THR A 25 1.33 -0.18 -2.69
N ILE A 26 0.42 -1.02 -2.19
CA ILE A 26 0.14 -2.34 -2.77
C ILE A 26 -0.33 -2.21 -4.22
N SER A 27 -1.22 -1.25 -4.48
CA SER A 27 -1.77 -0.96 -5.81
C SER A 27 -0.68 -0.66 -6.82
N ARG A 28 0.28 0.21 -6.45
CA ARG A 28 1.44 0.53 -7.31
C ARG A 28 2.34 -0.67 -7.60
N ARG A 29 2.48 -1.61 -6.66
CA ARG A 29 3.32 -2.81 -6.85
C ARG A 29 2.63 -3.93 -7.63
N THR A 30 1.33 -4.07 -7.44
CA THR A 30 0.53 -5.19 -8.00
C THR A 30 -0.26 -4.81 -9.25
N ASN A 31 -0.34 -3.52 -9.58
CA ASN A 31 -1.27 -2.94 -10.57
C ASN A 31 -2.77 -3.21 -10.27
N VAL A 32 -3.09 -3.73 -9.08
CA VAL A 32 -4.48 -3.89 -8.62
C VAL A 32 -4.98 -2.53 -8.12
N PRO A 33 -6.12 -2.01 -8.58
CA PRO A 33 -6.65 -0.72 -8.13
C PRO A 33 -6.90 -0.67 -6.62
N SER A 34 -6.45 0.40 -5.96
CA SER A 34 -6.70 0.63 -4.53
C SER A 34 -8.20 0.66 -4.20
N VAL A 35 -9.04 1.10 -5.14
CA VAL A 35 -10.51 1.11 -5.00
C VAL A 35 -11.10 -0.27 -4.76
N LEU A 36 -10.62 -1.31 -5.46
CA LEU A 36 -11.09 -2.68 -5.24
C LEU A 36 -10.73 -3.18 -3.83
N LEU A 37 -9.54 -2.82 -3.36
CA LEU A 37 -9.09 -3.15 -2.01
C LEU A 37 -9.92 -2.42 -0.93
N LEU A 38 -10.31 -1.17 -1.19
CA LEU A 38 -11.18 -0.39 -0.31
C LEU A 38 -12.61 -0.94 -0.23
N ILE A 39 -13.19 -1.32 -1.37
CA ILE A 39 -14.51 -1.97 -1.40
C ILE A 39 -14.46 -3.31 -0.65
N ALA A 40 -13.40 -4.11 -0.86
CA ALA A 40 -13.20 -5.36 -0.13
C ALA A 40 -13.04 -5.14 1.38
N LEU A 41 -12.33 -4.09 1.80
CA LEU A 41 -12.22 -3.69 3.20
C LEU A 41 -13.59 -3.32 3.79
N GLY A 42 -14.41 -2.55 3.05
CA GLY A 42 -15.76 -2.21 3.48
C GLY A 42 -16.68 -3.43 3.63
N ILE A 43 -16.63 -4.37 2.69
CA ILE A 43 -17.38 -5.64 2.77
C ILE A 43 -16.91 -6.46 3.99
N GLY A 44 -15.60 -6.54 4.22
CA GLY A 44 -15.03 -7.19 5.39
C GLY A 44 -15.46 -6.53 6.70
N LEU A 45 -15.50 -5.19 6.74
CA LEU A 45 -15.95 -4.42 7.89
C LEU A 45 -17.44 -4.64 8.16
N GLN A 46 -18.28 -4.71 7.13
CA GLN A 46 -19.70 -5.03 7.27
C GLN A 46 -19.92 -6.39 7.92
N TYR A 47 -19.18 -7.42 7.48
CA TYR A 47 -19.26 -8.75 8.06
C TYR A 47 -18.82 -8.75 9.53
N LEU A 48 -17.75 -8.01 9.85
CA LEU A 48 -17.25 -7.84 11.21
C LEU A 48 -18.28 -7.13 12.10
N LEU A 49 -18.86 -6.01 11.65
CA LEU A 49 -19.88 -5.26 12.38
C LEU A 49 -21.10 -6.12 12.71
N LYS A 50 -21.59 -6.90 11.73
CA LYS A 50 -22.70 -7.84 11.94
C LYS A 50 -22.37 -8.93 12.96
N HIS A 51 -21.13 -9.43 12.95
CA HIS A 51 -20.70 -10.45 13.92
C HIS A 51 -20.59 -9.91 15.36
N PHE A 52 -20.20 -8.65 15.52
CA PHE A 52 -20.13 -7.98 16.83
C PHE A 52 -21.47 -7.42 17.32
N GLY A 53 -22.58 -7.68 16.62
CA GLY A 53 -23.91 -7.24 17.02
C GLY A 53 -24.14 -5.73 16.90
N ALA A 54 -23.28 -5.03 16.17
CA ALA A 54 -23.53 -3.65 15.78
C ALA A 54 -24.66 -3.66 14.73
N GLY A 55 -25.79 -3.01 15.05
CA GLY A 55 -26.95 -2.96 14.15
C GLY A 55 -26.65 -2.31 12.79
N ASP A 56 -27.59 -2.37 11.85
CA ASP A 56 -27.44 -1.75 10.53
C ASP A 56 -27.37 -0.22 10.69
N PHE A 57 -26.18 0.36 10.47
CA PHE A 57 -25.98 1.80 10.44
C PHE A 57 -26.41 2.34 9.08
N ASP A 58 -27.33 3.30 9.10
CA ASP A 58 -27.66 4.05 7.88
C ASP A 58 -26.59 5.11 7.61
N PHE A 59 -25.66 4.76 6.72
CA PHE A 59 -24.61 5.67 6.28
C PHE A 59 -25.04 6.61 5.14
N PHE A 60 -26.28 6.51 4.66
CA PHE A 60 -26.74 7.23 3.48
C PHE A 60 -26.59 8.76 3.57
N PRO A 61 -26.98 9.44 4.67
CA PRO A 61 -26.83 10.90 4.77
C PRO A 61 -25.37 11.36 4.73
N TYR A 62 -24.47 10.56 5.32
CA TYR A 62 -23.03 10.84 5.30
C TYR A 62 -22.44 10.61 3.91
N LEU A 63 -22.93 9.58 3.20
CA LEU A 63 -22.50 9.27 1.85
C LEU A 63 -22.90 10.37 0.85
N GLU A 64 -24.08 10.98 1.02
CA GLU A 64 -24.54 12.10 0.19
C GLU A 64 -23.63 13.33 0.34
N VAL A 65 -23.36 13.77 1.57
CA VAL A 65 -22.50 14.94 1.84
C VAL A 65 -21.07 14.67 1.37
N LEU A 66 -20.52 13.51 1.74
CA LEU A 66 -19.19 13.08 1.31
C LEU A 66 -19.12 13.00 -0.22
N GLY A 67 -20.21 12.60 -0.86
CA GLY A 67 -20.33 12.51 -2.30
C GLY A 67 -20.32 13.84 -3.02
N ILE A 68 -21.07 14.82 -2.53
CA ILE A 68 -21.06 16.18 -3.10
C ILE A 68 -19.65 16.80 -2.97
N VAL A 69 -19.05 16.73 -1.78
CA VAL A 69 -17.69 17.25 -1.55
C VAL A 69 -16.69 16.50 -2.43
N GLY A 70 -16.79 15.17 -2.51
CA GLY A 70 -15.94 14.33 -3.35
C GLY A 70 -16.03 14.68 -4.82
N LEU A 71 -17.24 14.87 -5.35
CA LEU A 71 -17.46 15.26 -6.74
C LEU A 71 -16.76 16.59 -7.06
N ILE A 72 -16.89 17.58 -6.17
CA ILE A 72 -16.25 18.89 -6.34
C ILE A 72 -14.73 18.76 -6.33
N MET A 73 -14.17 18.04 -5.35
CA MET A 73 -12.72 17.86 -5.24
C MET A 73 -12.14 17.07 -6.41
N ILE A 74 -12.85 16.06 -6.91
CA ILE A 74 -12.42 15.24 -8.06
C ILE A 74 -12.47 16.03 -9.35
N VAL A 75 -13.54 16.80 -9.59
CA VAL A 75 -13.63 17.66 -10.78
C VAL A 75 -12.55 18.74 -10.74
N LEU A 76 -12.26 19.30 -9.56
CA LEU A 76 -11.19 20.29 -9.40
C LEU A 76 -9.79 19.66 -9.59
N GLU A 77 -9.52 18.49 -9.01
CA GLU A 77 -8.28 17.71 -9.20
C GLU A 77 -8.03 17.46 -10.69
N ALA A 78 -9.04 16.93 -11.39
CA ALA A 78 -8.94 16.61 -12.82
C ALA A 78 -8.74 17.87 -13.68
N ALA A 79 -9.42 18.97 -13.36
CA ALA A 79 -9.24 20.25 -14.04
C ALA A 79 -7.82 20.84 -13.83
N LEU A 80 -7.24 20.64 -12.65
CA LEU A 80 -5.89 21.08 -12.34
C LEU A 80 -4.81 20.23 -13.03
N ASP A 81 -5.06 18.94 -13.22
CA ASP A 81 -4.17 18.01 -13.95
C ASP A 81 -4.15 18.26 -15.48
N LEU A 82 -5.18 18.90 -16.03
CA LEU A 82 -5.31 19.19 -17.45
C LEU A 82 -4.43 20.36 -17.91
N LYS A 83 -3.25 20.05 -18.46
CA LYS A 83 -2.33 21.03 -19.08
C LYS A 83 -2.56 21.17 -20.58
N LEU A 84 -3.20 22.25 -21.00
CA LEU A 84 -3.48 22.62 -22.39
C LEU A 84 -2.23 23.18 -23.08
N GLN A 85 -1.30 22.30 -23.45
CA GLN A 85 -0.11 22.66 -24.22
C GLN A 85 -0.39 22.56 -25.73
N ARG A 86 0.19 23.49 -26.52
CA ARG A 86 -0.09 23.61 -27.97
C ARG A 86 0.38 22.41 -28.79
N ASP A 87 1.44 21.75 -28.35
CA ASP A 87 2.01 20.52 -28.91
C ASP A 87 1.10 19.29 -28.71
N LYS A 88 0.17 19.34 -27.76
CA LYS A 88 -0.67 18.20 -27.36
C LYS A 88 -2.12 18.28 -27.85
N ILE A 89 -2.46 19.31 -28.64
CA ILE A 89 -3.83 19.54 -29.13
C ILE A 89 -4.38 18.31 -29.87
N GLY A 90 -3.54 17.61 -30.63
CA GLY A 90 -3.95 16.39 -31.34
C GLY A 90 -4.43 15.27 -30.40
N VAL A 91 -3.71 15.01 -29.30
CA VAL A 91 -4.08 14.00 -28.30
C VAL A 91 -5.34 14.43 -27.54
N ILE A 92 -5.45 15.72 -27.19
CA ILE A 92 -6.61 16.28 -26.47
C ILE A 92 -7.89 16.10 -27.29
N ILE A 93 -7.89 16.51 -28.57
CA ILE A 93 -9.07 16.42 -29.44
C ILE A 93 -9.48 14.96 -29.65
N LYS A 94 -8.52 14.06 -29.92
CA LYS A 94 -8.81 12.63 -30.05
C LYS A 94 -9.42 12.06 -28.77
N SER A 95 -8.85 12.37 -27.61
CA SER A 95 -9.34 11.90 -26.31
C SER A 95 -10.75 12.42 -26.02
N PHE A 96 -11.02 13.69 -26.32
CA PHE A 96 -12.35 14.29 -26.18
C PHE A 96 -13.39 13.62 -27.09
N LEU A 97 -13.07 13.42 -28.38
CA LEU A 97 -13.99 12.78 -29.33
C LEU A 97 -14.28 11.33 -28.95
N ILE A 98 -13.26 10.57 -28.55
CA ILE A 98 -13.42 9.19 -28.06
C ILE A 98 -14.29 9.17 -26.81
N ALA A 99 -14.05 10.08 -25.86
CA ALA A 99 -14.87 10.18 -24.64
C ALA A 99 -16.33 10.54 -24.95
N ALA A 100 -16.59 11.52 -25.83
CA ALA A 100 -17.93 11.97 -26.17
C ALA A 100 -18.73 10.90 -26.94
N ILE A 101 -18.13 10.32 -27.99
CA ILE A 101 -18.73 9.25 -28.80
C ILE A 101 -18.93 8.01 -27.92
N GLY A 102 -17.90 7.60 -27.20
CA GLY A 102 -17.93 6.46 -26.28
C GLY A 102 -19.03 6.59 -25.24
N LEU A 103 -19.17 7.77 -24.61
CA LEU A 103 -20.24 8.05 -23.64
C LEU A 103 -21.62 7.95 -24.30
N GLY A 104 -21.89 8.70 -25.38
CA GLY A 104 -23.21 8.76 -26.01
C GLY A 104 -23.72 7.38 -26.48
N PHE A 105 -22.87 6.61 -27.16
CA PHE A 105 -23.22 5.25 -27.58
C PHE A 105 -23.35 4.29 -26.39
N SER A 106 -22.47 4.36 -25.38
CA SER A 106 -22.57 3.49 -24.19
C SER A 106 -23.84 3.77 -23.39
N VAL A 107 -24.23 5.03 -23.22
CA VAL A 107 -25.49 5.40 -22.55
C VAL A 107 -26.68 4.82 -23.32
N SER A 108 -26.71 5.01 -24.64
CA SER A 108 -27.81 4.52 -25.48
C SER A 108 -27.93 2.99 -25.45
N ALA A 109 -26.80 2.28 -25.57
CA ALA A 109 -26.76 0.82 -25.53
C ALA A 109 -27.11 0.28 -24.13
N THR A 110 -26.60 0.89 -23.08
CA THR A 110 -26.89 0.51 -21.69
C THR A 110 -28.36 0.75 -21.36
N ALA A 111 -28.93 1.89 -21.77
CA ALA A 111 -30.35 2.18 -21.61
C ALA A 111 -31.23 1.18 -22.35
N PHE A 112 -30.84 0.81 -23.58
CA PHE A 112 -31.52 -0.23 -24.36
C PHE A 112 -31.54 -1.58 -23.65
N ILE A 113 -30.42 -1.98 -23.05
CA ILE A 113 -30.30 -3.23 -22.30
C ILE A 113 -31.16 -3.18 -21.03
N ILE A 114 -31.09 -2.08 -20.26
CA ILE A 114 -31.91 -1.92 -19.05
C ILE A 114 -33.39 -1.96 -19.42
N TYR A 115 -33.82 -1.24 -20.45
CA TYR A 115 -35.23 -1.19 -20.89
C TYR A 115 -35.79 -2.57 -21.25
N HIS A 116 -35.01 -3.42 -21.94
CA HIS A 116 -35.48 -4.73 -22.39
C HIS A 116 -35.38 -5.82 -21.32
N ILE A 117 -34.44 -5.72 -20.37
CA ILE A 117 -34.24 -6.75 -19.33
C ILE A 117 -34.97 -6.38 -18.03
N VAL A 118 -34.94 -5.11 -17.66
CA VAL A 118 -35.62 -4.52 -16.49
C VAL A 118 -36.93 -3.89 -16.99
N THR A 119 -37.85 -4.74 -17.42
CA THR A 119 -39.04 -4.49 -18.27
C THR A 119 -40.08 -3.48 -17.76
N VAL A 120 -39.84 -2.79 -16.65
CA VAL A 120 -40.82 -1.93 -15.95
C VAL A 120 -40.38 -0.47 -15.91
N MET A 121 -39.22 -0.11 -16.47
CA MET A 121 -38.70 1.27 -16.47
C MET A 121 -39.02 1.98 -17.79
N THR A 122 -39.32 3.28 -17.72
CA THR A 122 -39.48 4.12 -18.91
C THR A 122 -38.14 4.35 -19.62
N TRP A 123 -38.18 4.67 -20.92
CA TRP A 123 -36.97 4.96 -21.69
C TRP A 123 -36.13 6.10 -21.07
N ALA A 124 -36.80 7.14 -20.58
CA ALA A 124 -36.17 8.27 -19.90
C ALA A 124 -35.41 7.85 -18.63
N GLU A 125 -36.04 7.05 -17.77
CA GLU A 125 -35.40 6.50 -16.57
C GLU A 125 -34.22 5.59 -16.94
N CYS A 126 -34.36 4.77 -17.98
CA CYS A 126 -33.27 3.91 -18.45
C CYS A 126 -32.05 4.72 -18.89
N ILE A 127 -32.23 5.84 -19.59
CA ILE A 127 -31.13 6.75 -19.95
C ILE A 127 -30.52 7.40 -18.69
N LEU A 128 -31.36 7.83 -17.74
CA LEU A 128 -30.90 8.43 -16.49
C LEU A 128 -30.00 7.47 -15.69
N TYR A 129 -30.38 6.18 -15.61
CA TYR A 129 -29.60 5.14 -14.93
C TYR A 129 -28.40 4.64 -15.74
N ALA A 130 -28.49 4.64 -17.07
CA ALA A 130 -27.40 4.27 -17.97
C ALA A 130 -26.26 5.30 -17.98
N THR A 131 -26.58 6.57 -17.71
CA THR A 131 -25.61 7.67 -17.73
C THR A 131 -24.48 7.45 -16.73
N PRO A 132 -24.73 7.26 -15.41
CA PRO A 132 -23.67 6.98 -14.44
C PRO A 132 -22.79 5.77 -14.79
N ILE A 133 -23.39 4.71 -15.34
CA ILE A 133 -22.72 3.44 -15.67
C ILE A 133 -21.72 3.60 -16.82
N SER A 134 -21.96 4.56 -17.71
CA SER A 134 -21.21 4.76 -18.94
C SER A 134 -19.97 5.66 -18.77
N ILE A 135 -19.76 6.25 -17.59
CA ILE A 135 -18.70 7.23 -17.29
C ILE A 135 -17.39 6.57 -16.88
N LEU A 136 -16.26 6.96 -17.47
CA LEU A 136 -14.93 6.38 -17.17
C LEU A 136 -14.37 6.98 -15.88
N SER A 137 -13.91 6.15 -14.94
CA SER A 137 -13.48 6.67 -13.65
C SER A 137 -12.02 7.17 -13.66
N SER A 138 -11.84 8.49 -13.70
CA SER A 138 -10.52 9.13 -13.50
C SER A 138 -9.84 8.72 -12.19
N ALA A 139 -10.61 8.63 -11.10
CA ALA A 139 -10.14 8.23 -9.77
C ALA A 139 -9.47 6.84 -9.70
N ILE A 140 -9.80 5.95 -10.65
CA ILE A 140 -9.18 4.64 -10.79
C ILE A 140 -8.06 4.68 -11.84
N ILE A 141 -8.29 5.36 -12.97
CA ILE A 141 -7.35 5.41 -14.09
C ILE A 141 -6.05 6.12 -13.68
N ILE A 142 -6.11 7.35 -13.19
CA ILE A 142 -4.96 8.22 -12.91
C ILE A 142 -3.89 7.52 -12.04
N PRO A 143 -4.23 6.91 -10.87
CA PRO A 143 -3.24 6.23 -10.04
C PRO A 143 -2.74 4.90 -10.64
N SER A 144 -3.47 4.31 -11.60
CA SER A 144 -3.14 3.00 -12.19
C SER A 144 -2.31 3.10 -13.47
N VAL A 145 -2.34 4.25 -14.17
CA VAL A 145 -1.61 4.47 -15.43
C VAL A 145 -0.24 5.12 -15.24
N THR A 146 0.24 5.27 -14.00
CA THR A 146 1.51 5.98 -13.72
C THR A 146 2.74 5.30 -14.34
N ASN A 147 2.67 3.98 -14.54
CA ASN A 147 3.77 3.17 -15.08
C ASN A 147 3.71 3.03 -16.61
N LEU A 148 2.70 3.60 -17.28
CA LEU A 148 2.59 3.59 -18.73
C LEU A 148 3.51 4.65 -19.36
N VAL A 149 3.86 4.43 -20.63
CA VAL A 149 4.56 5.41 -21.46
C VAL A 149 3.79 6.73 -21.49
N THR A 150 4.50 7.86 -21.43
CA THR A 150 3.96 9.21 -21.24
C THR A 150 2.77 9.53 -22.18
N GLU A 151 2.86 9.19 -23.46
CA GLU A 151 1.77 9.45 -24.42
C GLU A 151 0.49 8.67 -24.10
N LYS A 152 0.62 7.37 -23.76
CA LYS A 152 -0.52 6.53 -23.38
C LYS A 152 -1.11 6.97 -22.04
N LYS A 153 -0.26 7.35 -21.08
CA LYS A 153 -0.67 7.90 -19.79
C LYS A 153 -1.49 9.18 -19.97
N GLU A 154 -0.99 10.12 -20.77
CA GLU A 154 -1.68 11.38 -21.04
C GLU A 154 -3.04 11.17 -21.71
N PHE A 155 -3.11 10.30 -22.74
CA PHE A 155 -4.38 9.93 -23.37
C PHE A 155 -5.43 9.48 -22.34
N HIS A 156 -5.06 8.57 -21.44
CA HIS A 156 -5.99 8.05 -20.42
C HIS A 156 -6.43 9.11 -19.39
N ILE A 157 -5.53 10.03 -19.03
CA ILE A 157 -5.87 11.15 -18.14
C ILE A 157 -6.88 12.09 -18.84
N TYR A 158 -6.62 12.46 -20.10
CA TYR A 158 -7.53 13.31 -20.88
C TYR A 158 -8.90 12.64 -21.09
N GLU A 159 -8.91 11.40 -21.58
CA GLU A 159 -10.13 10.66 -21.90
C GLU A 159 -11.03 10.50 -20.66
N SER A 160 -10.45 10.07 -19.53
CA SER A 160 -11.21 9.87 -18.29
C SER A 160 -11.77 11.18 -17.73
N THR A 161 -10.96 12.23 -17.72
CA THR A 161 -11.40 13.55 -17.25
C THR A 161 -12.53 14.11 -18.12
N PHE A 162 -12.41 14.02 -19.45
CA PHE A 162 -13.48 14.46 -20.35
C PHE A 162 -14.74 13.61 -20.21
N SER A 163 -14.60 12.30 -20.03
CA SER A 163 -15.74 11.40 -19.80
C SER A 163 -16.49 11.74 -18.52
N ASP A 164 -15.77 12.04 -17.43
CA ASP A 164 -16.35 12.49 -16.16
C ASP A 164 -17.14 13.79 -16.35
N ILE A 165 -16.53 14.80 -16.95
CA ILE A 165 -17.16 16.11 -17.20
C ILE A 165 -18.44 15.96 -18.04
N LEU A 166 -18.32 15.31 -19.20
CA LEU A 166 -19.44 15.14 -20.13
C LEU A 166 -20.55 14.29 -19.52
N GLY A 167 -20.18 13.24 -18.77
CA GLY A 167 -21.11 12.36 -18.09
C GLY A 167 -21.94 13.06 -17.03
N ILE A 168 -21.29 13.84 -16.17
CA ILE A 168 -22.00 14.60 -15.14
C ILE A 168 -22.88 15.70 -15.76
N MET A 169 -22.39 16.38 -16.81
CA MET A 169 -23.19 17.36 -17.54
C MET A 169 -24.44 16.72 -18.16
N LEU A 170 -24.29 15.56 -18.81
CA LEU A 170 -25.41 14.82 -19.39
C LEU A 170 -26.41 14.39 -18.31
N PHE A 171 -25.93 13.89 -17.16
CA PHE A 171 -26.79 13.44 -16.07
C PHE A 171 -27.68 14.57 -15.52
N TYR A 172 -27.09 15.72 -15.21
CA TYR A 172 -27.88 16.85 -14.69
C TYR A 172 -28.77 17.48 -15.77
N PHE A 173 -28.35 17.50 -17.02
CA PHE A 173 -29.21 17.89 -18.14
C PHE A 173 -30.45 16.99 -18.21
N LEU A 174 -30.28 15.67 -18.05
CA LEU A 174 -31.40 14.73 -18.07
C LEU A 174 -32.34 14.95 -16.87
N ILE A 175 -31.82 15.18 -15.67
CA ILE A 175 -32.66 15.50 -14.51
C ILE A 175 -33.49 16.77 -14.77
N GLU A 176 -32.86 17.83 -15.28
CA GLU A 176 -33.54 19.09 -15.59
C GLU A 176 -34.59 18.92 -16.70
N TYR A 177 -34.25 18.16 -17.75
CA TYR A 177 -35.16 17.84 -18.85
C TYR A 177 -36.36 17.01 -18.39
N LEU A 178 -36.16 16.07 -17.46
CA LEU A 178 -37.21 15.19 -16.95
C LEU A 178 -38.05 15.81 -15.85
N THR A 179 -37.63 16.94 -15.26
CA THR A 179 -38.36 17.65 -14.19
C THR A 179 -39.03 18.91 -14.74
N PRO A 180 -40.23 18.82 -15.37
CA PRO A 180 -40.86 19.94 -16.07
C PRO A 180 -41.42 21.06 -15.17
N SER A 181 -41.22 21.03 -13.85
CA SER A 181 -41.94 21.89 -12.90
C SER A 181 -41.28 23.24 -12.57
N ILE A 182 -40.14 23.60 -13.17
CA ILE A 182 -39.38 24.80 -12.75
C ILE A 182 -39.27 25.89 -13.83
N SER A 183 -39.55 25.59 -15.10
CA SER A 183 -39.56 26.60 -16.15
C SER A 183 -40.95 27.20 -16.31
N SER A 184 -41.18 28.35 -15.69
CA SER A 184 -42.35 29.20 -15.86
C SER A 184 -42.39 29.84 -17.26
N ASN A 185 -42.46 29.03 -18.32
CA ASN A 185 -42.87 29.39 -19.68
C ASN A 185 -43.13 28.09 -20.46
N GLY A 186 -44.40 27.78 -20.69
CA GLY A 186 -44.89 26.51 -21.25
C GLY A 186 -44.59 26.30 -22.74
N GLU A 187 -43.31 26.17 -23.11
CA GLU A 187 -42.90 25.66 -24.42
C GLU A 187 -41.88 24.51 -24.26
N SER A 188 -42.40 23.29 -24.23
CA SER A 188 -41.62 22.05 -24.15
C SER A 188 -40.85 21.74 -25.45
N SER A 189 -40.98 22.56 -26.50
CA SER A 189 -40.36 22.34 -27.82
C SER A 189 -38.90 22.81 -27.92
N ASN A 190 -38.40 23.61 -26.97
CA ASN A 190 -37.05 24.21 -27.00
C ASN A 190 -36.14 23.80 -25.84
N ALA A 191 -36.36 22.65 -25.20
CA ALA A 191 -35.58 22.23 -24.03
C ALA A 191 -34.06 22.02 -24.31
N VAL A 192 -33.70 21.57 -25.51
CA VAL A 192 -32.29 21.50 -25.94
C VAL A 192 -31.71 22.91 -26.13
N GLY A 193 -32.51 23.83 -26.66
CA GLY A 193 -32.13 25.24 -26.84
C GLY A 193 -31.92 25.96 -25.52
N SER A 194 -32.82 25.78 -24.55
CA SER A 194 -32.69 26.37 -23.21
C SER A 194 -31.47 25.83 -22.48
N PHE A 195 -31.17 24.53 -22.60
CA PHE A 195 -29.95 23.96 -22.04
C PHE A 195 -28.69 24.54 -22.67
N LEU A 196 -28.63 24.66 -24.00
CA LEU A 196 -27.48 25.27 -24.67
C LEU A 196 -27.26 26.73 -24.24
N ILE A 197 -28.33 27.50 -24.07
CA ILE A 197 -28.27 28.87 -23.55
C ILE A 197 -27.79 28.87 -22.10
N ASN A 198 -28.37 28.04 -21.22
CA ASN A 198 -27.94 27.88 -19.83
C ASN A 198 -26.47 27.47 -19.72
N LEU A 199 -26.01 26.60 -20.63
CA LEU A 199 -24.62 26.18 -20.72
C LEU A 199 -23.70 27.35 -21.07
N VAL A 200 -24.03 28.13 -22.10
CA VAL A 200 -23.25 29.31 -22.49
C VAL A 200 -23.21 30.33 -21.36
N ILE A 201 -24.35 30.60 -20.72
CA ILE A 201 -24.44 31.50 -19.56
C ILE A 201 -23.57 30.98 -18.41
N THR A 202 -23.65 29.69 -18.09
CA THR A 202 -22.84 29.06 -17.03
C THR A 202 -21.35 29.17 -17.34
N ILE A 203 -20.93 28.94 -18.58
CA ILE A 203 -19.54 29.10 -19.01
C ILE A 203 -19.10 30.58 -18.88
N GLY A 204 -19.95 31.53 -19.26
CA GLY A 204 -19.67 32.97 -19.09
C GLY A 204 -19.51 33.37 -17.61
N ILE A 205 -20.47 32.98 -16.77
CA ILE A 205 -20.44 33.25 -15.32
C ILE A 205 -19.22 32.59 -14.67
N SER A 206 -18.93 31.34 -15.02
CA SER A 206 -17.77 30.62 -14.47
C SER A 206 -16.44 31.26 -14.83
N LEU A 207 -16.29 31.77 -16.06
CA LEU A 207 -15.11 32.52 -16.47
C LEU A 207 -14.95 33.78 -15.62
N ILE A 208 -16.00 34.59 -15.50
CA ILE A 208 -16.00 35.82 -14.71
C ILE A 208 -15.68 35.51 -13.24
N ALA A 209 -16.38 34.55 -12.64
CA ALA A 209 -16.15 34.12 -11.26
C ALA A 209 -14.72 33.63 -11.05
N SER A 210 -14.16 32.88 -12.02
CA SER A 210 -12.78 32.41 -11.97
C SER A 210 -11.78 33.57 -11.99
N TYR A 211 -11.96 34.56 -12.87
CA TYR A 211 -11.09 35.74 -12.89
C TYR A 211 -11.16 36.52 -11.57
N VAL A 212 -12.37 36.72 -11.02
CA VAL A 212 -12.56 37.42 -9.74
C VAL A 212 -11.89 36.64 -8.60
N LEU A 213 -12.11 35.33 -8.51
CA LEU A 213 -11.51 34.48 -7.50
C LEU A 213 -9.98 34.53 -7.58
N LEU A 214 -9.40 34.32 -8.76
CA LEU A 214 -7.95 34.35 -8.94
C LEU A 214 -7.37 35.72 -8.60
N PHE A 215 -8.07 36.81 -8.95
CA PHE A 215 -7.64 38.16 -8.62
C PHE A 215 -7.65 38.43 -7.11
N VAL A 216 -8.68 37.99 -6.39
CA VAL A 216 -8.80 38.14 -4.94
C VAL A 216 -7.75 37.30 -4.23
N PHE A 217 -7.62 36.01 -4.57
CA PHE A 217 -6.81 35.07 -3.81
C PHE A 217 -5.30 35.20 -4.01
N GLN A 218 -4.82 35.71 -5.15
CA GLN A 218 -3.41 36.04 -5.31
C GLN A 218 -2.95 37.23 -4.44
N ASN A 219 -3.88 38.03 -3.93
CA ASN A 219 -3.62 39.22 -3.11
C ASN A 219 -3.73 38.94 -1.59
N ILE A 220 -4.30 37.80 -1.19
CA ILE A 220 -4.38 37.38 0.21
C ILE A 220 -3.02 36.84 0.67
N LYS A 221 -2.45 37.44 1.71
CA LYS A 221 -1.15 37.05 2.29
C LYS A 221 -1.26 36.02 3.43
N GLU A 222 -2.47 35.66 3.84
CA GLU A 222 -2.68 34.72 4.94
C GLU A 222 -2.33 33.27 4.59
N LYS A 223 -1.85 32.52 5.58
CA LYS A 223 -1.46 31.10 5.44
C LYS A 223 -2.65 30.19 5.12
N ALA A 224 -3.88 30.57 5.53
CA ALA A 224 -5.09 29.77 5.32
C ALA A 224 -5.84 30.11 4.01
N LYS A 225 -5.26 30.89 3.09
CA LYS A 225 -5.91 31.34 1.85
C LYS A 225 -6.51 30.21 1.00
N LEU A 226 -5.90 29.02 0.99
CA LEU A 226 -6.37 27.87 0.19
C LEU A 226 -7.66 27.25 0.74
N PHE A 227 -7.80 27.16 2.06
CA PHE A 227 -9.04 26.67 2.67
C PHE A 227 -10.21 27.63 2.39
N VAL A 228 -9.97 28.94 2.51
CA VAL A 228 -10.97 29.95 2.19
C VAL A 228 -11.37 29.87 0.71
N LEU A 229 -10.42 29.64 -0.20
CA LEU A 229 -10.71 29.44 -1.63
C LEU A 229 -11.63 28.24 -1.86
N ILE A 230 -11.32 27.08 -1.25
CA ILE A 230 -12.17 25.89 -1.35
C ILE A 230 -13.55 26.15 -0.75
N SER A 231 -13.65 26.81 0.41
CA SER A 231 -14.95 27.18 1.00
C SER A 231 -15.78 28.07 0.08
N VAL A 232 -15.16 29.04 -0.61
CA VAL A 232 -15.86 29.89 -1.59
C VAL A 232 -16.28 29.08 -2.81
N LEU A 233 -15.47 28.13 -3.28
CA LEU A 233 -15.86 27.23 -4.38
C LEU A 233 -17.03 26.32 -3.99
N LEU A 234 -17.06 25.79 -2.76
CA LEU A 234 -18.19 25.02 -2.23
C LEU A 234 -19.46 25.89 -2.11
N LEU A 235 -19.32 27.13 -1.67
CA LEU A 235 -20.43 28.08 -1.62
C LEU A 235 -20.95 28.38 -3.04
N LEU A 236 -20.04 28.64 -3.99
CA LEU A 236 -20.38 28.90 -5.38
C LEU A 236 -21.09 27.71 -6.02
N TYR A 237 -20.67 26.48 -5.68
CA TYR A 237 -21.36 25.26 -6.07
C TYR A 237 -22.80 25.24 -5.54
N ALA A 238 -22.99 25.47 -4.24
CA ALA A 238 -24.31 25.41 -3.62
C ALA A 238 -25.24 26.51 -4.16
N VAL A 239 -24.73 27.72 -4.38
CA VAL A 239 -25.47 28.84 -4.97
C VAL A 239 -25.83 28.53 -6.41
N ALA A 240 -24.88 28.07 -7.24
CA ALA A 240 -25.16 27.71 -8.63
C ALA A 240 -26.21 26.61 -8.76
N LYS A 241 -26.19 25.62 -7.85
CA LYS A 241 -27.19 24.55 -7.80
C LYS A 241 -28.60 25.10 -7.53
N LYS A 242 -28.73 26.13 -6.70
CA LYS A 242 -30.01 26.83 -6.46
C LYS A 242 -30.51 27.63 -7.66
N PHE A 243 -29.61 28.09 -8.52
CA PHE A 243 -29.94 28.83 -9.74
C PHE A 243 -30.10 27.94 -10.98
N HIS A 244 -30.13 26.61 -10.81
CA HIS A 244 -30.20 25.65 -11.91
C HIS A 244 -29.05 25.78 -12.93
N LEU A 245 -27.92 26.38 -12.52
CA LEU A 245 -26.70 26.39 -13.31
C LEU A 245 -25.94 25.09 -13.05
N SER A 246 -25.12 24.63 -14.01
CA SER A 246 -24.26 23.46 -13.79
C SER A 246 -23.08 23.85 -12.87
N PRO A 247 -23.12 23.50 -11.57
CA PRO A 247 -22.17 24.05 -10.60
C PRO A 247 -20.75 23.51 -10.82
N LEU A 248 -20.66 22.32 -11.42
CA LEU A 248 -19.40 21.63 -11.70
C LEU A 248 -18.66 22.23 -12.88
N ILE A 249 -19.37 22.84 -13.84
CA ILE A 249 -18.73 23.61 -14.90
C ILE A 249 -17.98 24.80 -14.31
N ILE A 250 -18.51 25.41 -13.25
CA ILE A 250 -17.84 26.51 -12.56
C ILE A 250 -16.51 26.05 -11.94
N ILE A 251 -16.54 24.93 -11.23
CA ILE A 251 -15.35 24.34 -10.61
C ILE A 251 -14.33 23.91 -11.67
N LEU A 252 -14.80 23.31 -12.77
CA LEU A 252 -13.98 22.90 -13.90
C LEU A 252 -13.28 24.09 -14.56
N VAL A 253 -14.02 25.13 -14.92
CA VAL A 253 -13.48 26.33 -15.57
C VAL A 253 -12.49 27.03 -14.64
N PHE A 254 -12.77 27.06 -13.34
CA PHE A 254 -11.83 27.57 -12.34
C PHE A 254 -10.52 26.77 -12.32
N GLY A 255 -10.60 25.43 -12.19
CA GLY A 255 -9.41 24.58 -12.18
C GLY A 255 -8.60 24.67 -13.48
N LEU A 256 -9.27 24.73 -14.63
CA LEU A 256 -8.63 24.92 -15.94
C LEU A 256 -7.94 26.28 -16.04
N ALA A 257 -8.57 27.35 -15.55
CA ALA A 257 -7.99 28.69 -15.51
C ALA A 257 -6.76 28.75 -14.60
N VAL A 258 -6.76 28.01 -13.49
CA VAL A 258 -5.60 27.85 -12.60
C VAL A 258 -4.45 27.15 -13.32
N SER A 259 -4.68 25.94 -13.84
CA SER A 259 -3.64 25.11 -14.49
C SER A 259 -3.09 25.73 -15.77
N ASN A 260 -3.91 26.50 -16.49
CA ASN A 260 -3.59 27.07 -17.80
C ASN A 260 -3.51 28.60 -17.78
N SER A 261 -2.93 29.17 -16.72
CA SER A 261 -2.85 30.60 -16.48
C SER A 261 -2.30 31.42 -17.66
N LYS A 262 -1.30 30.90 -18.38
CA LYS A 262 -0.72 31.58 -19.56
C LYS A 262 -1.71 31.73 -20.73
N LEU A 263 -2.66 30.82 -20.86
CA LEU A 263 -3.68 30.84 -21.91
C LEU A 263 -4.81 31.82 -21.55
N PHE A 264 -5.26 31.79 -20.29
CA PHE A 264 -6.36 32.61 -19.79
C PHE A 264 -5.94 34.08 -19.57
N PHE A 265 -4.75 34.34 -19.02
CA PHE A 265 -4.28 35.70 -18.75
C PHE A 265 -3.39 36.25 -19.88
N ARG A 266 -3.98 36.43 -21.07
CA ARG A 266 -3.32 37.07 -22.24
C ARG A 266 -3.80 38.52 -22.42
N GLY A 267 -2.98 39.36 -23.06
CA GLY A 267 -3.35 40.73 -23.43
C GLY A 267 -3.46 41.67 -22.23
N TRP A 268 -4.56 42.41 -22.12
CA TRP A 268 -4.80 43.38 -21.03
C TRP A 268 -4.77 42.73 -19.64
N PHE A 269 -5.24 41.48 -19.53
CA PHE A 269 -5.31 40.72 -18.28
C PHE A 269 -3.95 40.20 -17.79
N LYS A 270 -2.89 40.23 -18.60
CA LYS A 270 -1.55 39.77 -18.20
C LYS A 270 -1.01 40.56 -17.00
N LYS A 271 -1.35 41.85 -16.89
CA LYS A 271 -0.92 42.71 -15.78
C LYS A 271 -1.55 42.33 -14.45
N MET A 272 -2.65 41.57 -14.45
CA MET A 272 -3.32 41.14 -13.23
C MET A 272 -2.62 39.95 -12.58
N LEU A 273 -1.75 39.21 -13.28
CA LEU A 273 -1.17 37.97 -12.76
C LEU A 273 0.18 38.23 -12.09
N HIS A 274 0.31 37.90 -10.79
CA HIS A 274 1.61 37.86 -10.11
C HIS A 274 2.21 36.45 -10.21
N PRO A 275 3.25 36.22 -11.04
CA PRO A 275 3.67 34.87 -11.42
C PRO A 275 4.10 33.98 -10.25
N GLU A 276 4.81 34.54 -9.27
CA GLU A 276 5.29 33.79 -8.10
C GLU A 276 4.16 33.40 -7.14
N ARG A 277 3.30 34.37 -6.77
CA ARG A 277 2.16 34.13 -5.88
C ARG A 277 1.14 33.18 -6.50
N PHE A 278 0.96 33.28 -7.82
CA PHE A 278 0.08 32.40 -8.56
C PHE A 278 0.63 30.96 -8.57
N LYS A 279 1.92 30.77 -8.83
CA LYS A 279 2.55 29.44 -8.81
C LYS A 279 2.49 28.79 -7.44
N GLU A 280 2.68 29.57 -6.36
CA GLU A 280 2.52 29.09 -4.99
C GLU A 280 1.07 28.65 -4.71
N MET A 281 0.09 29.45 -5.14
CA MET A 281 -1.34 29.11 -5.00
C MET A 281 -1.72 27.87 -5.81
N GLU A 282 -1.29 27.77 -7.07
CA GLU A 282 -1.51 26.61 -7.94
C GLU A 282 -0.95 25.34 -7.30
N HIS A 283 0.32 25.37 -6.85
CA HIS A 283 0.96 24.23 -6.22
C HIS A 283 0.28 23.82 -4.93
N GLY A 284 -0.08 24.79 -4.08
CA GLY A 284 -0.80 24.54 -2.84
C GLY A 284 -2.22 24.00 -3.07
N LEU A 285 -2.94 24.52 -4.07
CA LEU A 285 -4.27 24.03 -4.43
C LEU A 285 -4.20 22.59 -4.93
N HIS A 286 -3.24 22.28 -5.81
CA HIS A 286 -3.03 20.93 -6.33
C HIS A 286 -2.73 19.92 -5.21
N GLY A 287 -1.85 20.27 -4.26
CA GLY A 287 -1.56 19.45 -3.09
C GLY A 287 -2.80 19.21 -2.21
N LEU A 288 -3.51 20.28 -1.85
CA LEU A 288 -4.70 20.19 -0.99
C LEU A 288 -5.83 19.42 -1.66
N THR A 289 -6.03 19.57 -2.98
CA THR A 289 -7.05 18.83 -3.72
C THR A 289 -6.75 17.35 -3.77
N LEU A 290 -5.49 16.96 -4.00
CA LEU A 290 -5.08 15.56 -4.02
C LEU A 290 -5.27 14.88 -2.65
N GLU A 291 -4.84 15.52 -1.58
CA GLU A 291 -4.96 14.99 -0.22
C GLU A 291 -6.43 14.87 0.20
N THR A 292 -7.24 15.90 -0.05
CA THR A 292 -8.66 15.90 0.29
C THR A 292 -9.42 14.86 -0.54
N ALA A 293 -9.16 14.78 -1.85
CA ALA A 293 -9.79 13.80 -2.72
C ALA A 293 -9.42 12.36 -2.31
N PHE A 294 -8.18 12.11 -1.87
CA PHE A 294 -7.76 10.83 -1.32
C PHE A 294 -8.57 10.44 -0.08
N VAL A 295 -8.75 11.36 0.88
CA VAL A 295 -9.53 11.10 2.10
C VAL A 295 -10.99 10.85 1.77
N VAL A 296 -11.59 11.69 0.93
CA VAL A 296 -13.00 11.55 0.54
C VAL A 296 -13.25 10.23 -0.19
N ARG A 297 -12.39 9.89 -1.16
CA ARG A 297 -12.44 8.62 -1.90
C ARG A 297 -12.34 7.40 -0.99
N THR A 298 -11.45 7.48 0.01
CA THR A 298 -11.23 6.41 0.99
C THR A 298 -12.50 6.11 1.78
N PHE A 299 -13.06 7.14 2.44
CA PHE A 299 -14.29 6.96 3.21
C PHE A 299 -15.45 6.54 2.32
N PHE A 300 -15.55 7.12 1.13
CA PHE A 300 -16.63 6.82 0.21
C PHE A 300 -16.65 5.34 -0.19
N PHE A 301 -15.54 4.79 -0.65
CA PHE A 301 -15.50 3.39 -1.08
C PHE A 301 -15.58 2.38 0.05
N VAL A 302 -15.08 2.72 1.24
CA VAL A 302 -15.23 1.85 2.41
C VAL A 302 -16.67 1.84 2.88
N ILE A 303 -17.31 3.01 3.02
CA ILE A 303 -18.72 3.11 3.41
C ILE A 303 -19.60 2.45 2.35
N PHE A 304 -19.38 2.72 1.06
CA PHE A 304 -20.08 2.04 -0.02
C PHE A 304 -19.87 0.51 0.02
N GLY A 305 -18.65 0.07 0.33
CA GLY A 305 -18.32 -1.31 0.63
C GLY A 305 -19.20 -1.93 1.72
N THR A 306 -19.50 -1.15 2.77
CA THR A 306 -20.33 -1.61 3.89
C THR A 306 -21.83 -1.64 3.60
N THR A 307 -22.32 -0.87 2.63
CA THR A 307 -23.74 -0.82 2.28
C THR A 307 -24.14 -1.92 1.28
N ILE A 308 -23.17 -2.63 0.72
CA ILE A 308 -23.39 -3.63 -0.33
C ILE A 308 -24.06 -4.88 0.24
N VAL A 309 -25.02 -5.40 -0.51
CA VAL A 309 -25.64 -6.70 -0.28
C VAL A 309 -25.03 -7.70 -1.27
N LEU A 310 -24.12 -8.54 -0.78
CA LEU A 310 -23.37 -9.47 -1.63
C LEU A 310 -24.27 -10.48 -2.37
N SER A 311 -25.45 -10.78 -1.82
CA SER A 311 -26.43 -11.67 -2.46
C SER A 311 -27.00 -11.10 -3.76
N SER A 312 -27.05 -9.77 -3.93
CA SER A 312 -27.50 -9.15 -5.18
C SER A 312 -26.58 -9.46 -6.35
N ILE A 313 -25.27 -9.60 -6.11
CA ILE A 313 -24.29 -9.95 -7.16
C ILE A 313 -24.52 -11.35 -7.71
N PHE A 314 -25.02 -12.27 -6.88
CA PHE A 314 -25.32 -13.66 -7.26
C PHE A 314 -26.71 -13.82 -7.90
N SER A 315 -27.50 -12.75 -8.00
CA SER A 315 -28.76 -12.78 -8.73
C SER A 315 -28.50 -13.01 -10.22
N PHE A 316 -29.21 -13.99 -10.79
CA PHE A 316 -29.08 -14.33 -12.21
C PHE A 316 -29.46 -13.16 -13.12
N SER A 317 -30.46 -12.36 -12.72
CA SER A 317 -30.88 -11.15 -13.45
C SER A 317 -29.77 -10.09 -13.44
N VAL A 318 -29.21 -9.78 -12.26
CA VAL A 318 -28.11 -8.82 -12.11
C VAL A 318 -26.90 -9.25 -12.93
N PHE A 319 -26.55 -10.53 -12.89
CA PHE A 319 -25.43 -11.09 -13.63
C PHE A 319 -25.58 -10.92 -15.15
N ILE A 320 -26.74 -11.31 -15.72
CA ILE A 320 -27.01 -11.19 -17.16
C ILE A 320 -27.01 -9.73 -17.59
N THR A 321 -27.75 -8.87 -16.89
CA THR A 321 -27.83 -7.44 -17.23
C THR A 321 -26.44 -6.82 -17.20
N SER A 322 -25.64 -7.11 -16.17
CA SER A 322 -24.30 -6.55 -16.03
C SER A 322 -23.33 -7.05 -17.10
N ILE A 323 -23.37 -8.33 -17.47
CA ILE A 323 -22.54 -8.86 -18.57
C ILE A 323 -22.94 -8.25 -19.91
N ALA A 324 -24.23 -8.13 -20.20
CA ALA A 324 -24.71 -7.50 -21.43
C ALA A 324 -24.21 -6.05 -21.54
N ILE A 325 -24.29 -5.29 -20.43
CA ILE A 325 -23.79 -3.92 -20.36
C ILE A 325 -22.25 -3.88 -20.53
N LEU A 326 -21.51 -4.78 -19.90
CA LEU A 326 -20.05 -4.82 -20.05
C LEU A 326 -19.63 -5.10 -21.50
N ILE A 327 -20.27 -6.08 -22.14
CA ILE A 327 -19.99 -6.42 -23.54
C ILE A 327 -20.27 -5.21 -24.44
N SER A 328 -21.40 -4.52 -24.25
CA SER A 328 -21.75 -3.35 -25.07
C SER A 328 -20.75 -2.20 -24.87
N ILE A 329 -20.37 -1.91 -23.61
CA ILE A 329 -19.37 -0.87 -23.28
C ILE A 329 -18.03 -1.16 -23.95
N TYR A 330 -17.50 -2.38 -23.82
CA TYR A 330 -16.20 -2.73 -24.40
C TYR A 330 -16.25 -2.83 -25.92
N PHE A 331 -17.38 -3.24 -26.50
CA PHE A 331 -17.57 -3.26 -27.94
C PHE A 331 -17.58 -1.83 -28.53
N ILE A 332 -18.34 -0.91 -27.92
CA ILE A 332 -18.39 0.50 -28.33
C ILE A 332 -17.01 1.14 -28.17
N ARG A 333 -16.31 0.83 -27.07
CA ARG A 333 -14.94 1.29 -26.85
C ARG A 333 -14.00 0.77 -27.93
N TRP A 334 -14.03 -0.53 -28.24
CA TRP A 334 -13.25 -1.14 -29.30
C TRP A 334 -13.47 -0.47 -30.65
N LEU A 335 -14.73 -0.22 -31.01
CA LEU A 335 -15.10 0.46 -32.25
C LEU A 335 -14.55 1.90 -32.27
N SER A 336 -14.76 2.66 -31.19
CA SER A 336 -14.27 4.04 -31.08
C SER A 336 -12.74 4.13 -31.18
N LEU A 337 -12.00 3.24 -30.49
CA LEU A 337 -10.55 3.25 -30.50
C LEU A 337 -9.99 2.86 -31.87
N ILE A 338 -10.58 1.90 -32.58
CA ILE A 338 -10.14 1.53 -33.93
C ILE A 338 -10.30 2.70 -34.90
N ILE A 339 -11.41 3.43 -34.82
CA ILE A 339 -11.70 4.56 -35.72
C ILE A 339 -10.64 5.67 -35.55
N PHE A 340 -10.21 5.97 -34.32
CA PHE A 340 -9.31 7.10 -34.05
C PHE A 340 -7.82 6.75 -33.89
N TYR A 341 -7.48 5.53 -33.47
CA TYR A 341 -6.12 5.06 -33.17
C TYR A 341 -5.64 3.89 -34.05
N GLY A 342 -6.50 3.29 -34.88
CA GLY A 342 -6.13 2.17 -35.75
C GLY A 342 -5.98 0.84 -35.01
N ARG A 343 -4.96 0.03 -35.35
CA ARG A 343 -4.83 -1.35 -34.84
C ARG A 343 -4.11 -1.48 -33.48
N ASN A 344 -3.30 -0.51 -33.08
CA ASN A 344 -2.53 -0.55 -31.82
C ASN A 344 -3.33 0.04 -30.66
N ILE A 345 -4.33 -0.70 -30.18
CA ILE A 345 -5.28 -0.26 -29.15
C ILE A 345 -5.00 -0.85 -27.76
N THR A 346 -3.92 -1.60 -27.58
CA THR A 346 -3.52 -2.19 -26.28
C THR A 346 -2.44 -1.34 -25.59
N PRO A 347 -2.60 -1.02 -24.30
CA PRO A 347 -3.64 -1.46 -23.36
C PRO A 347 -4.92 -0.60 -23.33
N GLN A 348 -5.05 0.41 -24.21
CA GLN A 348 -6.09 1.45 -24.14
C GLN A 348 -7.52 0.90 -24.10
N LEU A 349 -7.79 -0.20 -24.81
CA LEU A 349 -9.07 -0.87 -24.82
C LEU A 349 -9.47 -1.40 -23.43
N TRP A 350 -8.52 -1.98 -22.71
CA TRP A 350 -8.77 -2.69 -21.45
C TRP A 350 -8.87 -1.74 -20.25
N ILE A 351 -8.23 -0.57 -20.34
CA ILE A 351 -8.25 0.47 -19.32
C ILE A 351 -9.54 1.29 -19.47
N ALA A 352 -10.63 0.76 -18.93
CA ALA A 352 -11.96 1.38 -18.93
C ALA A 352 -12.74 1.18 -17.63
N PRO A 353 -12.15 1.40 -16.45
CA PRO A 353 -12.83 1.18 -15.17
C PRO A 353 -14.01 2.13 -14.98
N ARG A 354 -15.07 1.62 -14.35
CA ARG A 354 -16.15 2.41 -13.73
C ARG A 354 -15.89 2.51 -12.24
N GLY A 355 -16.39 3.56 -11.58
CA GLY A 355 -15.94 3.83 -10.21
C GLY A 355 -16.77 4.88 -9.49
N LEU A 356 -16.08 5.83 -8.85
CA LEU A 356 -16.67 6.71 -7.85
C LEU A 356 -17.84 7.54 -8.40
N ILE A 357 -17.68 8.17 -9.56
CA ILE A 357 -18.71 9.03 -10.15
C ILE A 357 -19.97 8.24 -10.54
N THR A 358 -19.82 6.99 -10.98
CA THR A 358 -20.94 6.09 -11.24
C THR A 358 -21.83 5.91 -10.01
N VAL A 359 -21.20 5.69 -8.84
CA VAL A 359 -21.93 5.52 -7.58
C VAL A 359 -22.52 6.84 -7.10
N LEU A 360 -21.76 7.94 -7.21
CA LEU A 360 -22.23 9.27 -6.79
C LEU A 360 -23.45 9.73 -7.56
N LEU A 361 -23.42 9.64 -8.89
CA LEU A 361 -24.53 10.08 -9.71
C LEU A 361 -25.75 9.17 -9.51
N TYR A 362 -25.55 7.87 -9.30
CA TYR A 362 -26.63 6.97 -8.95
C TYR A 362 -27.38 7.41 -7.67
N TYR A 363 -26.64 7.75 -6.60
CA TYR A 363 -27.27 8.24 -5.37
C TYR A 363 -27.77 9.69 -5.48
N ALA A 364 -27.33 10.44 -6.50
CA ALA A 364 -27.85 11.76 -6.82
C ALA A 364 -29.14 11.72 -7.67
N ILE A 365 -29.64 10.54 -8.05
CA ILE A 365 -30.92 10.39 -8.73
C ILE A 365 -32.04 10.86 -7.78
N PRO A 366 -32.86 11.85 -8.16
CA PRO A 366 -33.96 12.34 -7.34
C PRO A 366 -34.94 11.21 -6.98
N VAL A 367 -35.54 11.29 -5.79
CA VAL A 367 -36.42 10.23 -5.24
C VAL A 367 -37.59 9.93 -6.17
N GLU A 368 -38.05 10.92 -6.96
CA GLU A 368 -39.14 10.79 -7.92
C GLU A 368 -38.79 9.86 -9.09
N PHE A 369 -37.51 9.76 -9.45
CA PHE A 369 -37.01 8.89 -10.52
C PHE A 369 -36.35 7.62 -9.98
N GLN A 370 -36.40 7.39 -8.66
CA GLN A 370 -35.84 6.17 -8.07
C GLN A 370 -36.78 4.97 -8.30
N SER A 371 -36.35 4.06 -9.18
CA SER A 371 -37.04 2.81 -9.47
C SER A 371 -36.64 1.70 -8.49
N VAL A 372 -37.63 1.04 -7.89
CA VAL A 372 -37.46 -0.16 -7.05
C VAL A 372 -36.95 -1.36 -7.86
N TYR A 373 -37.12 -1.35 -9.18
CA TYR A 373 -36.76 -2.45 -10.07
C TYR A 373 -35.28 -2.46 -10.47
N PHE A 374 -34.56 -1.34 -10.26
CA PHE A 374 -33.14 -1.27 -10.57
C PHE A 374 -32.31 -1.72 -9.36
N ASP A 375 -31.71 -2.91 -9.47
CA ASP A 375 -30.87 -3.46 -8.41
C ASP A 375 -29.49 -2.75 -8.37
N PRO A 376 -29.09 -2.11 -7.25
CA PRO A 376 -27.77 -1.50 -7.09
C PRO A 376 -26.59 -2.46 -7.33
N GLY A 377 -26.83 -3.77 -7.20
CA GLY A 377 -25.86 -4.82 -7.50
C GLY A 377 -25.32 -4.78 -8.92
N ILE A 378 -26.07 -4.23 -9.88
CA ILE A 378 -25.61 -4.02 -11.26
C ILE A 378 -24.41 -3.06 -11.29
N LEU A 379 -24.49 -1.95 -10.55
CA LEU A 379 -23.41 -0.94 -10.47
C LEU A 379 -22.15 -1.57 -9.90
N LEU A 380 -22.31 -2.32 -8.80
CA LEU A 380 -21.21 -2.97 -8.15
C LEU A 380 -20.52 -4.00 -9.06
N PHE A 381 -21.31 -4.83 -9.73
CA PHE A 381 -20.77 -5.82 -10.66
C PHE A 381 -19.94 -5.14 -11.74
N ILE A 382 -20.45 -4.07 -12.34
CA ILE A 382 -19.75 -3.33 -13.39
C ILE A 382 -18.46 -2.69 -12.86
N ILE A 383 -18.49 -2.04 -11.69
CA ILE A 383 -17.30 -1.44 -11.07
C ILE A 383 -16.21 -2.49 -10.80
N ILE A 384 -16.58 -3.61 -10.19
CA ILE A 384 -15.64 -4.70 -9.90
C ILE A 384 -15.11 -5.31 -11.19
N ALA A 385 -15.99 -5.68 -12.12
CA ALA A 385 -15.61 -6.34 -13.36
C ALA A 385 -14.68 -5.47 -14.21
N THR A 386 -15.03 -4.19 -14.42
CA THR A 386 -14.17 -3.27 -15.18
C THR A 386 -12.83 -2.99 -14.49
N GLY A 387 -12.81 -2.94 -13.14
CA GLY A 387 -11.58 -2.85 -12.37
C GLY A 387 -10.67 -4.08 -12.54
N VAL A 388 -11.24 -5.28 -12.52
CA VAL A 388 -10.50 -6.54 -12.74
C VAL A 388 -9.99 -6.63 -14.18
N ILE A 389 -10.81 -6.30 -15.18
CA ILE A 389 -10.41 -6.29 -16.60
C ILE A 389 -9.24 -5.31 -16.82
N MET A 390 -9.30 -4.11 -16.24
CA MET A 390 -8.19 -3.16 -16.31
C MET A 390 -6.92 -3.72 -15.66
N THR A 391 -7.05 -4.37 -14.50
CA THR A 391 -5.91 -4.99 -13.79
C THR A 391 -5.21 -6.00 -14.69
N MET A 392 -5.98 -6.88 -15.35
CA MET A 392 -5.45 -7.85 -16.32
C MET A 392 -4.76 -7.15 -17.50
N GLY A 393 -5.36 -6.08 -18.03
CA GLY A 393 -4.78 -5.29 -19.12
C GLY A 393 -3.44 -4.64 -18.77
N LEU A 394 -3.31 -4.07 -17.58
CA LEU A 394 -2.06 -3.44 -17.10
C LEU A 394 -0.95 -4.47 -16.85
N ILE A 395 -1.29 -5.63 -16.28
CA ILE A 395 -0.34 -6.72 -16.06
C ILE A 395 0.17 -7.26 -17.42
N ALA A 396 -0.74 -7.45 -18.38
CA ALA A 396 -0.37 -7.92 -19.71
C ALA A 396 0.58 -6.93 -20.44
N ASP A 397 0.33 -5.63 -20.34
CA ASP A 397 1.20 -4.60 -20.92
C ASP A 397 2.61 -4.63 -20.29
N LYS A 398 2.69 -4.76 -18.96
CA LYS A 398 3.96 -4.90 -18.25
C LYS A 398 4.75 -6.13 -18.72
N MET A 399 4.10 -7.29 -18.84
CA MET A 399 4.75 -8.51 -19.32
C MET A 399 5.27 -8.36 -20.75
N ASN A 400 4.49 -7.73 -21.63
CA ASN A 400 4.91 -7.47 -23.01
C ASN A 400 6.11 -6.51 -23.08
N ALA A 401 6.14 -5.48 -22.22
CA ALA A 401 7.25 -4.53 -22.13
C ALA A 401 8.55 -5.22 -21.65
N GLU A 402 8.46 -6.10 -20.64
CA GLU A 402 9.59 -6.89 -20.16
C GLU A 402 10.12 -7.85 -21.24
N GLU A 403 9.23 -8.49 -22.01
CA GLU A 403 9.63 -9.37 -23.11
C GLU A 403 10.31 -8.58 -24.25
N ALA A 404 9.79 -7.40 -24.60
CA ALA A 404 10.39 -6.53 -25.60
C ALA A 404 11.78 -6.03 -25.18
N ALA A 405 11.94 -5.65 -23.90
CA ALA A 405 13.24 -5.25 -23.34
C ALA A 405 14.24 -6.41 -23.41
N LYS A 406 13.82 -7.62 -23.04
CA LYS A 406 14.67 -8.82 -23.10
C LYS A 406 15.07 -9.16 -24.54
N LYS A 407 14.17 -9.02 -25.53
CA LYS A 407 14.49 -9.19 -26.95
C LYS A 407 15.47 -8.13 -27.46
N ALA A 408 15.31 -6.88 -27.05
CA ALA A 408 16.23 -5.79 -27.41
C ALA A 408 17.63 -6.00 -26.81
N GLU A 409 17.71 -6.42 -25.55
CA GLU A 409 18.96 -6.79 -24.89
C GLU A 409 19.63 -7.99 -25.58
N LEU A 410 18.86 -9.03 -25.92
CA LEU A 410 19.36 -10.18 -26.67
C LEU A 410 19.86 -9.79 -28.07
N ALA A 411 19.20 -8.84 -28.73
CA ALA A 411 19.61 -8.32 -30.03
C ALA A 411 20.91 -7.48 -29.93
N LEU A 412 21.09 -6.71 -28.85
CA LEU A 412 22.34 -5.99 -28.58
C LEU A 412 23.49 -6.95 -28.27
N LEU A 413 23.26 -7.95 -27.41
CA LEU A 413 24.25 -8.98 -27.10
C LEU A 413 24.64 -9.79 -28.35
N LYS A 414 23.69 -10.08 -29.24
CA LYS A 414 23.98 -10.73 -30.51
C LYS A 414 24.82 -9.84 -31.43
N LYS A 415 24.55 -8.53 -31.45
CA LYS A 415 25.33 -7.56 -32.22
C LYS A 415 26.75 -7.37 -31.66
N GLU A 416 26.92 -7.42 -30.35
CA GLU A 416 28.25 -7.43 -29.69
C GLU A 416 29.00 -8.74 -29.93
N ALA A 417 28.31 -9.89 -29.88
CA ALA A 417 28.89 -11.19 -30.19
C ALA A 417 29.30 -11.30 -31.67
N ASP A 418 28.52 -10.76 -32.60
CA ASP A 418 28.85 -10.66 -34.03
C ASP A 418 30.07 -9.73 -34.25
N LEU A 419 30.22 -8.68 -33.41
CA LEU A 419 31.41 -7.81 -33.41
C LEU A 419 32.66 -8.52 -32.87
N GLN A 420 32.50 -9.33 -31.81
CA GLN A 420 33.59 -10.11 -31.20
C GLN A 420 34.03 -11.28 -32.08
N THR A 421 33.13 -11.97 -32.76
CA THR A 421 33.48 -13.03 -33.73
C THR A 421 34.18 -12.47 -34.98
N GLY A 422 33.93 -11.20 -35.34
CA GLY A 422 34.73 -10.48 -36.32
C GLY A 422 36.18 -10.19 -35.88
N LEU A 423 36.43 -10.10 -34.56
CA LEU A 423 37.76 -9.87 -33.97
C LEU A 423 38.50 -11.18 -33.65
N GLU A 424 37.80 -12.27 -33.32
CA GLU A 424 38.40 -13.60 -33.07
C GLU A 424 38.89 -14.32 -34.34
N ALA A 425 38.53 -13.84 -35.54
CA ALA A 425 39.11 -14.31 -36.80
C ALA A 425 40.61 -13.98 -36.97
N ILE A 426 41.23 -13.25 -36.03
CA ILE A 426 42.63 -12.79 -36.10
C ILE A 426 43.55 -13.48 -35.06
N SER A 427 43.06 -14.34 -34.15
CA SER A 427 43.95 -14.99 -33.18
C SER A 427 43.57 -16.44 -32.84
N LYS A 428 44.36 -17.40 -33.35
CA LYS A 428 44.41 -18.79 -32.87
C LYS A 428 45.26 -18.90 -31.59
N PRO A 429 44.90 -19.81 -30.66
CA PRO A 429 45.86 -20.86 -30.27
C PRO A 429 45.21 -22.25 -29.99
N ILE A 430 45.76 -23.34 -30.53
CA ILE A 430 46.57 -24.42 -29.89
C ILE A 430 45.76 -25.38 -28.97
N GLU A 431 45.56 -26.60 -29.46
CA GLU A 431 45.02 -27.78 -28.76
C GLU A 431 46.04 -28.41 -27.79
N VAL A 432 45.55 -28.93 -26.65
CA VAL A 432 46.22 -29.99 -25.89
C VAL A 432 45.17 -31.02 -25.44
N GLU A 433 45.38 -32.27 -25.84
CA GLU A 433 44.63 -33.47 -25.46
C GLU A 433 44.87 -33.88 -24.00
N GLU A 434 43.86 -34.46 -23.34
CA GLU A 434 44.13 -35.41 -22.24
C GLU A 434 43.10 -36.54 -22.13
N LYS A 435 43.62 -37.71 -21.73
CA LYS A 435 43.19 -39.08 -22.02
C LYS A 435 42.09 -39.65 -21.10
N LYS A 436 41.38 -40.66 -21.61
CA LYS A 436 40.40 -41.52 -20.90
C LYS A 436 41.02 -42.81 -20.29
N GLY A 437 40.50 -43.20 -19.12
CA GLY A 437 40.28 -44.59 -18.64
C GLY A 437 41.22 -45.12 -17.54
N PRO A 438 40.90 -46.23 -16.80
CA PRO A 438 39.78 -47.19 -16.96
C PRO A 438 39.02 -47.61 -15.65
N ARG A 439 37.99 -48.47 -15.82
CA ARG A 439 37.08 -49.11 -14.83
C ARG A 439 37.73 -50.23 -14.01
N ILE A 440 37.28 -50.50 -12.77
CA ILE A 440 37.11 -51.86 -12.16
C ILE A 440 35.93 -51.85 -11.14
N ALA A 441 35.26 -52.99 -11.02
CA ALA A 441 34.07 -53.29 -10.23
C ALA A 441 34.32 -54.30 -9.08
N VAL A 442 33.29 -54.45 -8.22
CA VAL A 442 32.88 -55.61 -7.37
C VAL A 442 33.43 -55.72 -5.92
N ILE A 443 32.50 -56.17 -5.04
CA ILE A 443 32.59 -56.66 -3.64
C ILE A 443 32.49 -55.50 -2.60
N GLU A 444 31.53 -55.40 -1.67
CA GLU A 444 30.90 -56.44 -0.84
C GLU A 444 29.51 -56.01 -0.32
N GLU A 445 28.62 -57.00 -0.20
CA GLU A 445 27.21 -56.91 0.12
C GLU A 445 26.96 -57.63 1.46
N VAL A 446 27.06 -56.97 2.62
CA VAL A 446 26.67 -57.59 3.91
C VAL A 446 25.97 -56.67 4.93
N GLU A 447 26.12 -55.34 4.95
CA GLU A 447 25.56 -54.53 6.08
C GLU A 447 24.23 -53.79 5.82
N ARG A 448 23.47 -54.17 4.79
CA ARG A 448 22.22 -53.48 4.43
C ARG A 448 20.95 -53.97 5.15
N SER A 449 20.98 -55.13 5.80
CA SER A 449 19.75 -55.79 6.28
C SER A 449 19.32 -55.41 7.70
N LYS A 450 20.22 -54.96 8.60
CA LYS A 450 19.87 -54.74 10.02
C LYS A 450 19.26 -53.36 10.33
N PHE A 451 19.50 -52.34 9.52
CA PHE A 451 18.99 -50.97 9.77
C PHE A 451 17.65 -50.67 9.07
N GLN A 452 17.40 -51.30 7.91
CA GLN A 452 16.11 -51.19 7.20
C GLN A 452 14.96 -51.85 7.98
N GLN A 453 15.26 -52.96 8.69
CA GLN A 453 14.28 -53.68 9.51
C GLN A 453 13.88 -52.87 10.77
N TRP A 454 14.82 -52.14 11.38
CA TRP A 454 14.55 -51.27 12.53
C TRP A 454 13.67 -50.04 12.20
N ILE A 455 13.88 -49.41 11.03
CA ILE A 455 13.04 -48.28 10.57
C ILE A 455 11.61 -48.74 10.25
N HIS A 456 11.46 -49.91 9.65
CA HIS A 456 10.16 -50.43 9.28
C HIS A 456 9.28 -50.70 10.52
N ASP A 457 9.87 -51.26 11.56
CA ASP A 457 9.14 -51.68 12.77
C ASP A 457 8.75 -50.51 13.68
N HIS A 458 9.56 -49.45 13.79
CA HIS A 458 9.36 -48.40 14.81
C HIS A 458 8.83 -47.04 14.29
N ILE A 459 8.90 -46.74 12.98
CA ILE A 459 8.52 -45.42 12.45
C ILE A 459 7.32 -45.50 11.49
N THR A 460 7.19 -46.56 10.70
CA THR A 460 6.17 -46.66 9.63
C THR A 460 4.85 -47.31 10.04
N SER A 461 4.78 -47.96 11.21
CA SER A 461 3.61 -48.73 11.65
C SER A 461 2.63 -47.97 12.56
N ASN A 462 2.92 -46.72 12.95
CA ASN A 462 2.03 -45.95 13.83
C ASN A 462 0.86 -45.31 13.03
N PRO A 463 -0.41 -45.75 13.24
CA PRO A 463 -1.53 -45.34 12.41
C PRO A 463 -1.83 -43.83 12.47
N ARG A 464 -1.49 -43.15 13.58
CA ARG A 464 -1.65 -41.69 13.71
C ARG A 464 -0.67 -40.90 12.82
N PHE A 465 0.52 -41.44 12.56
CA PHE A 465 1.54 -40.77 11.74
C PHE A 465 1.21 -40.82 10.24
N LEU A 466 0.59 -41.90 9.78
CA LEU A 466 0.12 -42.06 8.39
C LEU A 466 -1.06 -41.13 8.07
N GLU A 467 -1.96 -40.93 9.03
CA GLU A 467 -3.10 -40.02 8.92
C GLU A 467 -2.64 -38.54 8.95
N LEU A 468 -1.65 -38.20 9.78
CA LEU A 468 -1.07 -36.86 9.82
C LEU A 468 -0.35 -36.52 8.52
N LYS A 469 0.44 -37.46 7.96
CA LYS A 469 1.19 -37.28 6.70
C LYS A 469 0.27 -37.05 5.49
N THR A 470 -0.89 -37.70 5.47
CA THR A 470 -1.89 -37.54 4.39
C THR A 470 -2.67 -36.24 4.53
N LYS A 471 -3.05 -35.84 5.76
CA LYS A 471 -3.67 -34.53 6.04
C LYS A 471 -2.72 -33.37 5.74
N PHE A 472 -1.45 -33.47 6.11
CA PHE A 472 -0.42 -32.46 5.82
C PHE A 472 -0.16 -32.28 4.32
N ARG A 473 -0.14 -33.37 3.54
CA ARG A 473 -0.04 -33.31 2.07
C ARG A 473 -1.24 -32.63 1.43
N ARG A 474 -2.46 -32.81 1.97
CA ARG A 474 -3.66 -32.14 1.47
C ARG A 474 -3.63 -30.65 1.82
N LEU A 475 -3.28 -30.29 3.06
CA LEU A 475 -3.15 -28.90 3.50
C LEU A 475 -2.06 -28.15 2.73
N ALA A 476 -0.90 -28.78 2.53
CA ALA A 476 0.17 -28.23 1.69
C ALA A 476 -0.30 -28.03 0.23
N LYS A 477 -1.01 -28.99 -0.37
CA LYS A 477 -1.57 -28.84 -1.72
C LYS A 477 -2.65 -27.73 -1.82
N ILE A 478 -3.43 -27.51 -0.76
CA ILE A 478 -4.46 -26.47 -0.71
C ILE A 478 -3.82 -25.09 -0.55
N ILE A 479 -2.80 -24.96 0.30
CA ILE A 479 -2.03 -23.71 0.48
C ILE A 479 -1.25 -23.36 -0.81
N ILE A 480 -0.63 -24.35 -1.46
CA ILE A 480 0.10 -24.16 -2.72
C ILE A 480 -0.82 -23.76 -3.87
N ARG A 481 -2.05 -24.29 -3.93
CA ARG A 481 -3.06 -23.89 -4.93
C ARG A 481 -3.71 -22.53 -4.62
N GLY A 482 -3.86 -22.18 -3.34
CA GLY A 482 -4.51 -20.93 -2.92
C GLY A 482 -3.66 -19.68 -3.10
N PHE A 483 -2.33 -19.79 -3.09
CA PHE A 483 -1.41 -18.65 -3.19
C PHE A 483 -0.79 -18.41 -4.58
N GLY A 484 -1.19 -19.17 -5.62
CA GLY A 484 -0.64 -18.97 -6.97
C GLY A 484 0.88 -19.17 -7.06
N ILE A 485 1.46 -19.96 -6.16
CA ILE A 485 2.90 -20.26 -6.12
C ILE A 485 3.21 -21.39 -7.11
N GLN A 486 3.09 -21.13 -8.40
CA GLN A 486 3.61 -22.04 -9.42
C GLN A 486 5.09 -21.81 -9.82
N PRO A 487 5.79 -20.69 -9.53
CA PRO A 487 7.18 -20.56 -9.96
C PRO A 487 8.25 -20.94 -8.91
N ILE A 488 7.90 -21.39 -7.69
CA ILE A 488 8.93 -21.85 -6.72
C ILE A 488 9.48 -23.25 -7.06
N PHE A 489 8.70 -24.06 -7.78
CA PHE A 489 9.13 -25.35 -8.30
C PHE A 489 9.09 -25.35 -9.82
N ASN A 490 9.85 -24.46 -10.47
CA ASN A 490 10.11 -24.59 -11.90
C ASN A 490 10.83 -25.94 -12.16
N PRO A 491 10.27 -26.86 -12.98
CA PRO A 491 10.93 -28.11 -13.37
C PRO A 491 12.26 -27.92 -14.11
N GLU A 492 12.60 -26.69 -14.52
CA GLU A 492 13.88 -26.35 -15.14
C GLU A 492 15.06 -26.27 -14.15
N ASN A 493 14.82 -26.21 -12.84
CA ASN A 493 15.90 -26.13 -11.84
C ASN A 493 16.50 -27.52 -11.49
N LYS A 494 16.69 -28.37 -12.51
CA LYS A 494 17.35 -29.70 -12.42
C LYS A 494 18.73 -29.62 -11.76
N ILE A 495 19.38 -28.46 -11.79
CA ILE A 495 20.71 -28.19 -11.22
C ILE A 495 20.65 -28.12 -9.69
N LEU A 496 19.66 -27.43 -9.10
CA LEU A 496 19.53 -27.30 -7.64
C LEU A 496 19.18 -28.64 -6.99
N GLY A 497 18.27 -29.40 -7.60
CA GLY A 497 17.93 -30.76 -7.17
C GLY A 497 19.14 -31.70 -7.24
N LYS A 498 19.94 -31.64 -8.31
CA LYS A 498 21.21 -32.37 -8.42
C LYS A 498 22.21 -31.96 -7.33
N ARG A 499 22.41 -30.66 -7.10
CA ARG A 499 23.33 -30.15 -6.06
C ARG A 499 22.93 -30.59 -4.65
N ILE A 500 21.65 -30.54 -4.32
CA ILE A 500 21.12 -31.03 -3.03
C ILE A 500 21.32 -32.54 -2.91
N GLN A 501 21.05 -33.31 -3.97
CA GLN A 501 21.29 -34.76 -3.99
C GLN A 501 22.78 -35.11 -3.84
N THR A 502 23.67 -34.38 -4.51
CA THR A 502 25.13 -34.53 -4.39
C THR A 502 25.59 -34.24 -2.96
N VAL A 503 25.14 -33.14 -2.35
CA VAL A 503 25.50 -32.80 -0.95
C VAL A 503 24.91 -33.80 0.06
N LEU A 504 23.67 -34.25 -0.13
CA LEU A 504 23.06 -35.30 0.70
C LEU A 504 23.77 -36.65 0.55
N TRP A 505 24.26 -36.97 -0.64
CA TRP A 505 25.07 -38.16 -0.90
C TRP A 505 26.44 -38.06 -0.21
N ILE A 506 27.10 -36.89 -0.26
CA ILE A 506 28.39 -36.66 0.43
C ILE A 506 28.22 -36.71 1.96
N LEU A 507 27.16 -36.09 2.50
CA LEU A 507 26.87 -36.12 3.95
C LEU A 507 26.57 -37.54 4.47
N ARG A 508 26.06 -38.42 3.61
CA ARG A 508 25.79 -39.83 3.94
C ARG A 508 27.05 -40.69 3.91
N ASN A 509 28.09 -40.27 3.18
CA ASN A 509 29.35 -41.00 2.98
C ASN A 509 30.58 -40.10 3.28
N PRO A 510 30.83 -39.75 4.56
CA PRO A 510 31.83 -38.74 4.94
C PRO A 510 33.29 -39.13 4.69
N GLY A 511 33.59 -40.39 4.37
CA GLY A 511 34.96 -40.90 4.24
C GLY A 511 35.69 -40.58 2.92
N ASN A 512 35.00 -40.12 1.88
CA ASN A 512 35.57 -40.07 0.52
C ASN A 512 35.67 -38.68 -0.13
N VAL A 513 35.26 -37.60 0.54
CA VAL A 513 35.22 -36.25 -0.08
C VAL A 513 35.52 -35.17 0.95
N ASP A 514 36.55 -34.35 0.71
CA ASP A 514 36.75 -33.13 1.50
C ASP A 514 35.67 -32.09 1.14
N LEU A 515 34.66 -31.99 2.00
CA LEU A 515 33.51 -31.10 1.85
C LEU A 515 33.91 -29.62 1.68
N LYS A 516 35.06 -29.20 2.22
CA LYS A 516 35.53 -27.81 2.11
C LYS A 516 36.09 -27.47 0.75
N GLU A 517 36.49 -28.45 -0.06
CA GLU A 517 37.07 -28.20 -1.39
C GLU A 517 36.04 -28.28 -2.51
N ASN A 518 34.93 -29.01 -2.32
CA ASN A 518 33.91 -29.23 -3.33
C ASN A 518 33.17 -27.95 -3.78
N GLU A 519 33.19 -27.65 -5.09
CA GLU A 519 32.56 -26.46 -5.66
C GLU A 519 31.04 -26.42 -5.52
N ASP A 520 30.35 -27.56 -5.68
CA ASP A 520 28.89 -27.61 -5.54
C ASP A 520 28.44 -27.29 -4.11
N TYR A 521 29.20 -27.74 -3.12
CA TYR A 521 28.98 -27.41 -1.72
C TYR A 521 29.19 -25.92 -1.44
N LYS A 522 30.30 -25.34 -1.94
CA LYS A 522 30.58 -23.90 -1.81
C LYS A 522 29.49 -23.06 -2.47
N ASN A 523 29.04 -23.45 -3.65
CA ASN A 523 28.01 -22.75 -4.41
C ASN A 523 26.63 -22.85 -3.74
N LEU A 524 26.26 -24.02 -3.20
CA LEU A 524 25.02 -24.17 -2.43
C LEU A 524 25.06 -23.34 -1.13
N LYS A 525 26.18 -23.39 -0.40
CA LYS A 525 26.37 -22.59 0.82
C LYS A 525 26.27 -21.08 0.52
N LYS A 526 26.90 -20.60 -0.56
CA LYS A 526 26.79 -19.20 -1.02
C LYS A 526 25.36 -18.84 -1.43
N TYR A 527 24.67 -19.72 -2.15
CA TYR A 527 23.28 -19.49 -2.59
C TYR A 527 22.32 -19.38 -1.40
N VAL A 528 22.38 -20.32 -0.44
CA VAL A 528 21.55 -20.27 0.77
C VAL A 528 21.92 -19.07 1.65
N HIS A 529 23.21 -18.72 1.74
CA HIS A 529 23.64 -17.51 2.44
C HIS A 529 23.03 -16.25 1.84
N LYS A 530 23.01 -16.14 0.49
CA LYS A 530 22.41 -15.01 -0.23
C LYS A 530 20.90 -14.89 0.03
N ILE A 531 20.18 -16.02 0.10
CA ILE A 531 18.74 -16.02 0.37
C ILE A 531 18.42 -15.64 1.83
N ILE A 532 19.19 -16.15 2.79
CA ILE A 532 18.87 -15.99 4.22
C ILE A 532 19.34 -14.64 4.79
N PHE A 533 20.39 -14.05 4.22
CA PHE A 533 20.98 -12.79 4.70
C PHE A 533 20.88 -11.63 3.70
N GLY A 534 20.44 -11.86 2.46
CA GLY A 534 20.41 -10.84 1.42
C GLY A 534 18.99 -10.54 0.93
N THR A 535 18.66 -9.26 0.82
CA THR A 535 17.38 -8.75 0.28
C THR A 535 17.43 -8.45 -1.22
N ASP A 536 18.61 -8.52 -1.84
CA ASP A 536 18.83 -8.09 -3.24
C ASP A 536 18.24 -9.05 -4.28
N SER A 537 17.84 -10.26 -3.88
CA SER A 537 17.23 -11.24 -4.77
C SER A 537 15.76 -11.48 -4.42
N VAL A 538 14.95 -11.80 -5.43
CA VAL A 538 13.50 -12.05 -5.27
C VAL A 538 13.25 -13.20 -4.28
N GLU A 539 14.14 -14.19 -4.25
CA GLU A 539 14.06 -15.32 -3.33
C GLU A 539 14.37 -14.92 -1.88
N GLY A 540 15.35 -14.05 -1.67
CA GLY A 540 15.66 -13.52 -0.33
C GLY A 540 14.54 -12.63 0.19
N PHE A 541 14.03 -11.73 -0.64
CA PHE A 541 12.87 -10.89 -0.31
C PHE A 541 11.62 -11.72 0.04
N LEU A 542 11.35 -12.79 -0.72
CA LEU A 542 10.23 -13.68 -0.44
C LEU A 542 10.43 -14.47 0.86
N PHE A 543 11.66 -14.95 1.11
CA PHE A 543 12.02 -15.62 2.36
C PHE A 543 11.80 -14.71 3.56
N ASP A 544 12.23 -13.45 3.49
CA ASP A 544 12.04 -12.44 4.53
C ASP A 544 10.56 -12.15 4.79
N ILE A 545 9.75 -11.95 3.74
CA ILE A 545 8.30 -11.76 3.90
C ILE A 545 7.65 -12.99 4.55
N LEU A 546 8.01 -14.20 4.11
CA LEU A 546 7.45 -15.43 4.68
C LEU A 546 7.86 -15.59 6.14
N LEU A 547 9.10 -15.25 6.48
CA LEU A 547 9.61 -15.25 7.84
C LEU A 547 8.84 -14.25 8.72
N LEU A 548 8.61 -13.04 8.22
CA LEU A 548 7.82 -12.01 8.91
C LEU A 548 6.39 -12.48 9.18
N ILE A 549 5.71 -13.01 8.17
CA ILE A 549 4.34 -13.56 8.30
C ILE A 549 4.33 -14.68 9.34
N THR A 550 5.34 -15.55 9.32
CA THR A 550 5.46 -16.68 10.27
C THR A 550 5.68 -16.19 11.70
N ILE A 551 6.46 -15.13 11.91
CA ILE A 551 6.66 -14.50 13.23
C ILE A 551 5.34 -13.91 13.74
N ILE A 552 4.64 -13.12 12.91
CA ILE A 552 3.35 -12.52 13.28
C ILE A 552 2.33 -13.62 13.61
N LEU A 553 2.25 -14.66 12.78
CA LEU A 553 1.37 -15.80 13.01
C LEU A 553 1.72 -16.53 14.33
N SER A 554 3.01 -16.70 14.63
CA SER A 554 3.46 -17.28 15.90
C SER A 554 2.98 -16.45 17.09
N VAL A 555 3.06 -15.12 17.02
CA VAL A 555 2.62 -14.23 18.12
C VAL A 555 1.10 -14.31 18.29
N ILE A 556 0.35 -14.30 17.19
CA ILE A 556 -1.12 -14.44 17.22
C ILE A 556 -1.52 -15.79 17.84
N ILE A 557 -0.86 -16.88 17.47
CA ILE A 557 -1.14 -18.21 18.04
C ILE A 557 -0.91 -18.21 19.55
N VAL A 558 0.18 -17.61 20.04
CA VAL A 558 0.45 -17.50 21.49
C VAL A 558 -0.62 -16.65 22.19
N MET A 559 -1.04 -15.54 21.58
CA MET A 559 -2.14 -14.72 22.10
C MET A 559 -3.46 -15.49 22.17
N LEU A 560 -3.81 -16.24 21.11
CA LEU A 560 -5.03 -17.06 21.09
C LEU A 560 -4.96 -18.22 22.10
N GLU A 561 -3.79 -18.84 22.29
CA GLU A 561 -3.60 -19.90 23.31
C GLU A 561 -3.77 -19.35 24.75
N SER A 562 -3.50 -18.05 24.97
CA SER A 562 -3.69 -17.40 26.27
C SER A 562 -5.15 -17.18 26.66
N VAL A 563 -6.06 -17.13 25.67
CA VAL A 563 -7.51 -16.98 25.91
C VAL A 563 -8.10 -18.34 26.27
N LYS A 564 -8.61 -18.47 27.50
CA LYS A 564 -9.10 -19.74 28.06
C LYS A 564 -10.17 -20.40 27.20
N GLU A 565 -11.14 -19.64 26.70
CA GLU A 565 -12.23 -20.12 25.85
C GLU A 565 -11.73 -20.68 24.53
N VAL A 566 -10.81 -19.96 23.87
CA VAL A 566 -10.21 -20.39 22.61
C VAL A 566 -9.34 -21.63 22.80
N ASN A 567 -8.58 -21.72 23.89
CA ASN A 567 -7.73 -22.86 24.17
C ASN A 567 -8.55 -24.14 24.47
N MET A 568 -9.73 -24.00 25.09
CA MET A 568 -10.64 -25.13 25.32
C MET A 568 -11.14 -25.75 24.01
N THR A 569 -11.49 -24.92 23.02
CA THR A 569 -12.06 -25.39 21.74
C THR A 569 -10.99 -25.74 20.69
N TRP A 570 -9.95 -24.90 20.56
CA TRP A 570 -8.95 -24.97 19.47
C TRP A 570 -7.53 -25.30 19.96
N GLY A 571 -7.32 -25.50 21.27
CA GLY A 571 -6.01 -25.71 21.88
C GLY A 571 -5.12 -26.76 21.18
N PRO A 572 -5.62 -27.97 20.84
CA PRO A 572 -4.81 -28.97 20.13
C PRO A 572 -4.32 -28.51 18.76
N VAL A 573 -5.15 -27.77 18.01
CA VAL A 573 -4.80 -27.24 16.69
C VAL A 573 -3.76 -26.14 16.82
N LEU A 574 -3.97 -25.19 17.75
CA LEU A 574 -3.04 -24.10 18.02
C LEU A 574 -1.67 -24.61 18.48
N ARG A 575 -1.63 -25.61 19.38
CA ARG A 575 -0.39 -26.25 19.79
C ARG A 575 0.31 -26.95 18.62
N THR A 576 -0.42 -27.64 17.76
CA THR A 576 0.18 -28.30 16.59
C THR A 576 0.78 -27.27 15.63
N ALA A 577 0.09 -26.15 15.41
CA ALA A 577 0.60 -25.05 14.60
C ALA A 577 1.86 -24.41 15.21
N ASP A 578 1.86 -24.17 16.52
CA ASP A 578 3.03 -23.65 17.25
C ASP A 578 4.26 -24.56 17.10
N TRP A 579 4.06 -25.88 17.19
CA TRP A 579 5.10 -26.87 16.96
C TRP A 579 5.66 -26.79 15.54
N ILE A 580 4.81 -26.72 14.52
CA ILE A 580 5.24 -26.61 13.11
C ILE A 580 6.09 -25.35 12.91
N ILE A 581 5.62 -24.21 13.41
CA ILE A 581 6.31 -22.93 13.27
C ILE A 581 7.66 -22.95 13.99
N THR A 582 7.71 -23.52 15.19
CA THR A 582 8.96 -23.61 15.94
C THR A 582 9.97 -24.51 15.24
N ILE A 583 9.54 -25.63 14.64
CA ILE A 583 10.41 -26.48 13.83
C ILE A 583 10.96 -25.70 12.63
N MET A 584 10.14 -24.88 11.97
CA MET A 584 10.62 -24.00 10.89
C MET A 584 11.70 -23.03 11.38
N PHE A 585 11.50 -22.39 12.53
CA PHE A 585 12.50 -21.49 13.14
C PHE A 585 13.78 -22.22 13.56
N THR A 586 13.68 -23.46 14.04
CA THR A 586 14.86 -24.28 14.34
C THR A 586 15.67 -24.57 13.07
N VAL A 587 15.00 -25.00 11.99
CA VAL A 587 15.66 -25.27 10.70
C VAL A 587 16.36 -24.02 10.20
N GLU A 588 15.68 -22.88 10.26
CA GLU A 588 16.21 -21.59 9.89
C GLU A 588 17.46 -21.21 10.71
N TYR A 589 17.42 -21.33 12.03
CA TYR A 589 18.55 -21.04 12.92
C TYR A 589 19.78 -21.90 12.57
N PHE A 590 19.59 -23.19 12.31
CA PHE A 590 20.68 -24.07 11.88
C PHE A 590 21.22 -23.71 10.49
N LEU A 591 20.35 -23.32 9.55
CA LEU A 591 20.79 -22.85 8.24
C LEU A 591 21.61 -21.55 8.34
N ARG A 592 21.24 -20.62 9.23
CA ARG A 592 22.02 -19.41 9.53
C ARG A 592 23.40 -19.74 10.10
N ILE A 593 23.47 -20.69 11.04
CA ILE A 593 24.74 -21.17 11.62
C ILE A 593 25.62 -21.85 10.56
N TRP A 594 25.03 -22.66 9.68
CA TRP A 594 25.73 -23.41 8.64
C TRP A 594 26.30 -22.51 7.53
N THR A 595 25.54 -21.51 7.12
CA THR A 595 25.92 -20.60 6.02
C THR A 595 26.92 -19.52 6.44
N THR A 596 26.93 -19.14 7.72
CA THR A 596 27.85 -18.13 8.25
C THR A 596 29.31 -18.61 8.27
N LYS A 597 30.27 -17.71 8.01
CA LYS A 597 31.71 -18.03 8.01
C LYS A 597 32.23 -18.43 9.40
N ASN A 598 31.77 -17.76 10.46
CA ASN A 598 32.14 -18.00 11.86
C ASN A 598 30.90 -18.36 12.71
N SER A 599 30.53 -19.64 12.75
CA SER A 599 29.34 -20.13 13.46
C SER A 599 29.29 -19.73 14.94
N LYS A 600 30.43 -19.80 15.66
CA LYS A 600 30.50 -19.38 17.08
C LYS A 600 30.20 -17.89 17.26
N LYS A 601 30.72 -17.03 16.38
CA LYS A 601 30.48 -15.58 16.44
C LYS A 601 29.00 -15.25 16.23
N TYR A 602 28.33 -16.01 15.36
CA TYR A 602 26.89 -15.83 15.12
C TYR A 602 26.05 -16.28 16.31
N ILE A 603 26.32 -17.47 16.89
CA ILE A 603 25.57 -17.99 18.05
C ILE A 603 25.62 -17.02 19.24
N PHE A 604 26.79 -16.41 19.51
CA PHE A 604 26.97 -15.43 20.59
C PHE A 604 26.69 -13.98 20.15
N SER A 605 26.11 -13.76 18.98
CA SER A 605 25.67 -12.43 18.53
C SER A 605 24.28 -12.09 19.09
N PHE A 606 23.93 -10.80 19.12
CA PHE A 606 22.59 -10.34 19.54
C PHE A 606 21.47 -11.07 18.77
N PHE A 607 21.60 -11.18 17.45
CA PHE A 607 20.66 -11.86 16.56
C PHE A 607 20.61 -13.37 16.81
N GLY A 608 21.76 -14.02 16.99
CA GLY A 608 21.82 -15.45 17.31
C GLY A 608 21.21 -15.81 18.66
N ILE A 609 21.38 -14.95 19.68
CA ILE A 609 20.74 -15.13 20.99
C ILE A 609 19.22 -14.99 20.87
N ILE A 610 18.72 -14.03 20.09
CA ILE A 610 17.27 -13.86 19.85
C ILE A 610 16.68 -15.10 19.17
N ASP A 611 17.33 -15.61 18.12
CA ASP A 611 16.88 -16.80 17.42
C ASP A 611 16.92 -18.04 18.32
N LEU A 612 17.91 -18.14 19.20
CA LEU A 612 18.00 -19.21 20.20
C LEU A 612 16.87 -19.11 21.25
N LEU A 613 16.63 -17.92 21.80
CA LEU A 613 15.55 -17.68 22.78
C LEU A 613 14.16 -17.97 22.18
N ALA A 614 13.98 -17.77 20.88
CA ALA A 614 12.74 -18.07 20.18
C ALA A 614 12.41 -19.57 20.10
N ILE A 615 13.44 -20.44 20.07
CA ILE A 615 13.29 -21.90 19.93
C ILE A 615 13.39 -22.64 21.26
N ILE A 616 14.15 -22.13 22.23
CA ILE A 616 14.39 -22.76 23.54
C ILE A 616 13.12 -23.25 24.24
N PRO A 617 12.02 -22.47 24.33
CA PRO A 617 10.85 -22.85 25.12
C PRO A 617 10.28 -24.21 24.75
N LEU A 618 10.25 -24.54 23.45
CA LEU A 618 9.76 -25.83 22.95
C LEU A 618 10.64 -27.00 23.40
N TYR A 619 11.96 -26.86 23.23
CA TYR A 619 12.90 -27.92 23.60
C TYR A 619 12.97 -28.09 25.11
N PHE A 620 12.81 -27.01 25.86
CA PHE A 620 12.69 -27.05 27.32
C PHE A 620 11.41 -27.81 27.72
N GLU A 621 10.27 -27.50 27.13
CA GLU A 621 9.04 -28.26 27.36
C GLU A 621 9.21 -29.75 27.03
N LEU A 622 9.84 -30.09 25.89
CA LEU A 622 10.04 -31.48 25.48
C LEU A 622 10.98 -32.26 26.41
N LEU A 623 12.10 -31.67 26.83
CA LEU A 623 13.10 -32.32 27.69
C LEU A 623 12.62 -32.51 29.13
N PHE A 624 11.75 -31.61 29.62
CA PHE A 624 11.33 -31.56 31.01
C PHE A 624 9.88 -32.00 31.25
N THR A 625 9.19 -32.47 30.21
CA THR A 625 7.87 -33.11 30.34
C THR A 625 8.01 -34.38 31.17
N GLY A 626 7.59 -34.31 32.45
CA GLY A 626 7.58 -35.43 33.39
C GLY A 626 8.40 -35.22 34.67
N ILE A 627 9.23 -34.17 34.75
CA ILE A 627 10.13 -33.93 35.90
C ILE A 627 9.68 -32.74 36.76
N TYR A 628 8.94 -31.77 36.21
CA TYR A 628 8.59 -30.51 36.89
C TYR A 628 7.08 -30.24 37.00
N SER A 629 6.72 -29.36 37.92
CA SER A 629 5.35 -28.91 38.20
C SER A 629 4.73 -28.10 37.04
N VAL A 630 3.39 -28.11 36.95
CA VAL A 630 2.60 -27.42 35.90
C VAL A 630 2.89 -25.90 35.85
N GLU A 631 3.35 -25.32 36.95
CA GLU A 631 3.69 -23.89 37.07
C GLU A 631 4.96 -23.51 36.31
N VAL A 632 6.01 -24.33 36.39
CA VAL A 632 7.26 -24.11 35.66
C VAL A 632 7.01 -24.16 34.15
N ILE A 633 6.20 -25.12 33.70
CA ILE A 633 5.79 -25.24 32.29
C ILE A 633 5.02 -23.98 31.85
N ARG A 634 4.19 -23.38 32.72
CA ARG A 634 3.44 -22.16 32.41
C ARG A 634 4.37 -20.95 32.23
N VAL A 635 5.40 -20.82 33.05
CA VAL A 635 6.39 -19.73 32.92
C VAL A 635 7.23 -19.90 31.64
N VAL A 636 7.62 -21.13 31.30
CA VAL A 636 8.38 -21.41 30.06
C VAL A 636 7.56 -21.06 28.81
N ARG A 637 6.24 -21.28 28.82
CA ARG A 637 5.36 -20.85 27.73
C ARG A 637 5.36 -19.33 27.50
N LEU A 638 5.52 -18.53 28.54
CA LEU A 638 5.61 -17.07 28.42
C LEU A 638 6.88 -16.63 27.69
N LEU A 639 7.97 -17.40 27.79
CA LEU A 639 9.22 -17.09 27.08
C LEU A 639 9.04 -17.10 25.56
N ARG A 640 7.99 -17.74 25.03
CA ARG A 640 7.66 -17.68 23.59
C ARG A 640 7.36 -16.24 23.12
N ILE A 641 7.04 -15.31 24.03
CA ILE A 641 6.90 -13.89 23.68
C ILE A 641 8.19 -13.31 23.08
N PHE A 642 9.37 -13.84 23.44
CA PHE A 642 10.64 -13.39 22.87
C PHE A 642 10.75 -13.63 21.36
N ARG A 643 9.90 -14.48 20.76
CA ARG A 643 9.81 -14.61 19.29
C ARG A 643 9.47 -13.30 18.59
N VAL A 644 8.77 -12.37 19.27
CA VAL A 644 8.50 -11.03 18.73
C VAL A 644 9.80 -10.26 18.48
N LEU A 645 10.84 -10.49 19.28
CA LEU A 645 12.14 -9.83 19.13
C LEU A 645 12.84 -10.23 17.83
N ARG A 646 12.42 -11.31 17.17
CA ARG A 646 12.93 -11.68 15.83
C ARG A 646 12.60 -10.63 14.77
N LEU A 647 11.61 -9.75 15.01
CA LEU A 647 11.36 -8.56 14.18
C LEU A 647 12.58 -7.65 14.07
N ALA A 648 13.50 -7.69 15.04
CA ALA A 648 14.76 -6.93 14.99
C ALA A 648 15.60 -7.24 13.74
N HIS A 649 15.45 -8.43 13.13
CA HIS A 649 16.15 -8.78 11.88
C HIS A 649 15.70 -7.94 10.68
N PHE A 650 14.47 -7.42 10.70
CA PHE A 650 13.91 -6.61 9.62
C PHE A 650 14.22 -5.12 9.77
N MET A 651 14.78 -4.74 10.93
CA MET A 651 15.10 -3.36 11.23
C MET A 651 16.55 -3.07 10.88
N GLU A 652 16.94 -3.26 9.62
CA GLU A 652 18.29 -2.91 9.14
C GLU A 652 18.61 -1.42 9.37
N GLU A 653 17.57 -0.57 9.41
CA GLU A 653 17.66 0.85 9.80
C GLU A 653 17.71 1.10 11.33
N ALA A 654 17.38 0.12 12.18
CA ALA A 654 17.49 0.26 13.63
C ALA A 654 18.93 0.24 14.14
N GLU A 655 19.92 -0.10 13.31
CA GLU A 655 21.32 0.00 13.71
C GLU A 655 21.66 1.45 14.14
N VAL A 656 21.17 2.44 13.40
CA VAL A 656 21.35 3.86 13.73
C VAL A 656 20.68 4.21 15.07
N LEU A 657 19.47 3.69 15.31
CA LEU A 657 18.74 3.91 16.57
C LEU A 657 19.42 3.20 17.74
N ILE A 658 19.86 1.95 17.57
CA ILE A 658 20.50 1.14 18.61
C ILE A 658 21.87 1.70 18.98
N VAL A 659 22.65 2.17 18.01
CA VAL A 659 23.93 2.85 18.26
C VAL A 659 23.70 4.18 19.00
N SER A 660 22.69 4.95 18.59
CA SER A 660 22.31 6.20 19.26
C SER A 660 21.81 5.97 20.69
N LEU A 661 21.01 4.93 20.90
CA LEU A 661 20.52 4.52 22.22
C LEU A 661 21.68 4.09 23.13
N LYS A 662 22.60 3.23 22.65
CA LYS A 662 23.80 2.83 23.42
C LYS A 662 24.62 4.03 23.87
N LYS A 663 24.77 5.03 23.00
CA LYS A 663 25.44 6.29 23.33
C LYS A 663 24.67 7.13 24.36
N SER A 664 23.34 7.02 24.35
CA SER A 664 22.43 7.73 25.25
C SER A 664 22.17 7.01 26.59
N LEU A 665 22.50 5.72 26.71
CA LEU A 665 22.14 4.88 27.87
C LEU A 665 22.57 5.46 29.20
N ASN A 666 23.80 5.97 29.32
CA ASN A 666 24.29 6.56 30.57
C ASN A 666 23.47 7.80 30.96
N LYS A 667 23.13 8.65 29.97
CA LYS A 667 22.33 9.86 30.19
C LYS A 667 20.88 9.51 30.53
N ILE A 668 20.30 8.50 29.86
CA ILE A 668 18.95 7.97 30.15
C ILE A 668 18.92 7.36 31.55
N PHE A 669 19.95 6.62 31.94
CA PHE A 669 20.03 5.99 33.25
C PHE A 669 20.08 7.02 34.37
N VAL A 670 20.92 8.05 34.25
CA VAL A 670 20.97 9.19 35.20
C VAL A 670 19.61 9.88 35.30
N PHE A 671 18.93 10.08 34.18
CA PHE A 671 17.60 10.66 34.15
C PHE A 671 16.54 9.79 34.85
N LEU A 672 16.47 8.51 34.51
CA LEU A 672 15.53 7.56 35.14
C LEU A 672 15.79 7.41 36.64
N PHE A 673 17.05 7.48 37.07
CA PHE A 673 17.41 7.48 38.47
C PHE A 673 16.79 8.69 39.21
N PHE A 674 16.87 9.89 38.62
CA PHE A 674 16.24 11.09 39.18
C PHE A 674 14.70 10.99 39.23
N VAL A 675 14.08 10.41 38.20
CA VAL A 675 12.63 10.15 38.16
C VAL A 675 12.20 9.21 39.30
N ILE A 676 12.93 8.12 39.52
CA ILE A 676 12.63 7.17 40.60
C ILE A 676 12.78 7.86 41.96
N ILE A 677 13.78 8.73 42.15
CA ILE A 677 13.93 9.50 43.39
C ILE A 677 12.71 10.40 43.62
N ILE A 678 12.26 11.15 42.62
CA ILE A 678 11.07 12.00 42.73
C ILE A 678 9.85 11.17 43.09
N CYS A 679 9.60 10.07 42.38
CA CYS A 679 8.47 9.17 42.68
C CYS A 679 8.56 8.59 44.10
N THR A 680 9.78 8.29 44.56
CA THR A 680 10.02 7.78 45.92
C THR A 680 9.67 8.84 46.97
N VAL A 681 10.14 10.07 46.78
CA VAL A 681 9.87 11.19 47.70
C VAL A 681 8.38 11.53 47.72
N VAL A 682 7.79 11.77 46.55
CA VAL A 682 6.38 12.16 46.46
C VAL A 682 5.45 11.03 46.90
N GLY A 683 5.75 9.79 46.52
CA GLY A 683 4.99 8.63 46.99
C GLY A 683 5.05 8.43 48.50
N SER A 684 6.21 8.69 49.12
CA SER A 684 6.35 8.65 50.59
C SER A 684 5.61 9.79 51.28
N LEU A 685 5.60 10.99 50.69
CA LEU A 685 4.82 12.13 51.20
C LEU A 685 3.32 11.83 51.15
N MET A 686 2.83 11.26 50.05
CA MET A 686 1.41 10.91 49.90
C MET A 686 0.97 9.84 50.89
N PHE A 687 1.85 8.88 51.20
CA PHE A 687 1.62 7.92 52.29
C PHE A 687 1.42 8.61 53.64
N ILE A 688 2.18 9.66 53.95
CA ILE A 688 2.06 10.41 55.21
C ILE A 688 0.83 11.33 55.21
N ILE A 689 0.52 11.96 54.08
CA ILE A 689 -0.53 12.99 53.97
C ILE A 689 -1.93 12.38 53.89
N GLU A 690 -2.11 11.35 53.06
CA GLU A 690 -3.42 10.75 52.77
C GLU A 690 -3.69 9.50 53.62
N GLY A 691 -2.64 8.76 53.96
CA GLY A 691 -2.72 7.58 54.83
C GLY A 691 -3.49 6.37 54.23
N PRO A 692 -3.64 5.29 55.02
CA PRO A 692 -4.22 4.03 54.55
C PRO A 692 -5.70 4.11 54.18
N GLU A 693 -6.47 5.01 54.80
CA GLU A 693 -7.92 5.17 54.57
C GLU A 693 -8.24 5.57 53.14
N GLN A 694 -7.33 6.31 52.48
CA GLN A 694 -7.46 6.75 51.10
C GLN A 694 -6.71 5.86 50.10
N GLY A 695 -6.32 4.63 50.50
CA GLY A 695 -5.66 3.65 49.64
C GLY A 695 -4.12 3.75 49.61
N PHE A 696 -3.53 4.76 50.26
CA PHE A 696 -2.08 4.86 50.45
C PHE A 696 -1.63 3.99 51.65
N THR A 697 -1.74 2.68 51.52
CA THR A 697 -1.51 1.71 52.61
C THR A 697 -0.04 1.46 52.95
N SER A 698 0.88 1.79 52.04
CA SER A 698 2.32 1.63 52.25
C SER A 698 3.11 2.56 51.33
N ILE A 699 4.38 2.84 51.67
CA ILE A 699 5.27 3.65 50.84
C ILE A 699 5.36 3.10 49.40
N PRO A 700 5.60 1.79 49.14
CA PRO A 700 5.60 1.25 47.78
C PRO A 700 4.29 1.50 47.01
N ARG A 701 3.14 1.50 47.69
CA ARG A 701 1.85 1.82 47.10
C ARG A 701 1.74 3.31 46.72
N GLY A 702 2.29 4.20 47.54
CA GLY A 702 2.42 5.62 47.21
C GLY A 702 3.41 5.88 46.05
N ILE A 703 4.52 5.14 45.99
CA ILE A 703 5.46 5.20 44.86
C ILE A 703 4.79 4.71 43.58
N TYR A 704 4.03 3.61 43.66
CA TYR A 704 3.22 3.12 42.54
C TYR A 704 2.28 4.20 42.01
N TRP A 705 1.54 4.87 42.90
CA TRP A 705 0.70 6.00 42.52
C TRP A 705 1.51 7.12 41.86
N ALA A 706 2.63 7.54 42.45
CA ALA A 706 3.46 8.61 41.93
C ALA A 706 4.01 8.29 40.53
N VAL A 707 4.41 7.03 40.28
CA VAL A 707 4.84 6.58 38.96
C VAL A 707 3.67 6.65 37.96
N VAL A 708 2.51 6.08 38.30
CA VAL A 708 1.32 6.05 37.41
C VAL A 708 0.84 7.46 37.06
N THR A 709 0.88 8.39 38.02
CA THR A 709 0.52 9.79 37.83
C THR A 709 1.58 10.54 37.01
N LEU A 710 2.88 10.37 37.32
CA LEU A 710 3.96 11.02 36.59
C LEU A 710 4.03 10.56 35.12
N THR A 711 3.77 9.28 34.86
CA THR A 711 3.72 8.71 33.49
C THR A 711 2.39 8.95 32.78
N THR A 712 1.50 9.77 33.36
CA THR A 712 0.18 10.12 32.81
C THR A 712 -0.73 8.92 32.48
N VAL A 713 -0.50 7.76 33.10
CA VAL A 713 -1.32 6.55 32.88
C VAL A 713 -2.64 6.65 33.64
N GLY A 714 -2.57 7.12 34.89
CA GLY A 714 -3.75 7.53 35.66
C GLY A 714 -4.84 6.47 35.80
N TYR A 715 -4.53 5.29 36.33
CA TYR A 715 -5.52 4.22 36.55
C TYR A 715 -6.71 4.62 37.44
N GLY A 716 -6.54 5.65 38.28
CA GLY A 716 -7.60 6.16 39.17
C GLY A 716 -7.93 5.25 40.34
N ASP A 717 -7.16 4.18 40.55
CA ASP A 717 -7.36 3.22 41.65
C ASP A 717 -7.00 3.80 43.03
N ILE A 718 -6.11 4.79 43.07
CA ILE A 718 -5.76 5.59 44.25
C ILE A 718 -5.62 7.05 43.80
N HIS A 719 -6.12 8.00 44.59
CA HIS A 719 -6.00 9.43 44.31
C HIS A 719 -6.00 10.26 45.61
N PRO A 720 -5.32 11.43 45.63
CA PRO A 720 -5.38 12.33 46.79
C PRO A 720 -6.76 12.93 46.95
N VAL A 721 -7.23 12.96 48.19
CA VAL A 721 -8.48 13.63 48.55
C VAL A 721 -8.20 14.91 49.33
N SER A 722 -7.09 14.98 50.08
CA SER A 722 -6.71 16.18 50.83
C SER A 722 -6.26 17.32 49.91
N GLY A 723 -6.50 18.57 50.32
CA GLY A 723 -6.06 19.74 49.55
C GLY A 723 -4.53 19.80 49.37
N LEU A 724 -3.76 19.31 50.35
CA LEU A 724 -2.30 19.26 50.29
C LEU A 724 -1.82 18.15 49.34
N GLY A 725 -2.45 16.97 49.37
CA GLY A 725 -2.18 15.89 48.42
C GLY A 725 -2.55 16.25 46.98
N GLN A 726 -3.67 16.96 46.78
CA GLN A 726 -4.06 17.48 45.47
C GLN A 726 -3.06 18.51 44.94
N PHE A 727 -2.56 19.40 45.79
CA PHE A 727 -1.50 20.34 45.42
C PHE A 727 -0.21 19.63 44.98
N LEU A 728 0.24 18.64 45.76
CA LEU A 728 1.41 17.83 45.37
C LEU A 728 1.18 17.05 44.08
N ALA A 729 -0.02 16.53 43.86
CA ALA A 729 -0.37 15.84 42.63
C ALA A 729 -0.36 16.76 41.40
N MET A 730 -0.88 17.99 41.52
CA MET A 730 -0.78 18.98 40.43
C MET A 730 0.69 19.27 40.08
N LEU A 731 1.55 19.44 41.08
CA LEU A 731 2.98 19.69 40.87
C LEU A 731 3.66 18.49 40.18
N LEU A 732 3.35 17.27 40.64
CA LEU A 732 3.85 16.04 40.04
C LEU A 732 3.42 15.88 38.58
N MET A 733 2.16 16.20 38.24
CA MET A 733 1.65 16.14 36.86
C MET A 733 2.37 17.13 35.94
N VAL A 734 2.68 18.34 36.40
CA VAL A 734 3.48 19.33 35.65
C VAL A 734 4.91 18.83 35.41
N VAL A 735 5.54 18.25 36.44
CA VAL A 735 6.87 17.62 36.30
C VAL A 735 6.82 16.45 35.31
N GLY A 736 5.73 15.68 35.29
CA GLY A 736 5.50 14.58 34.36
C GLY A 736 5.63 14.98 32.90
N TYR A 737 5.06 16.13 32.50
CA TYR A 737 5.22 16.66 31.14
C TYR A 737 6.68 16.92 30.76
N GLY A 738 7.48 17.44 31.69
CA GLY A 738 8.92 17.64 31.48
C GLY A 738 9.68 16.32 31.36
N VAL A 739 9.29 15.32 32.17
CA VAL A 739 9.92 14.00 32.18
C VAL A 739 9.73 13.25 30.86
N ILE A 740 8.60 13.41 30.17
CA ILE A 740 8.35 12.78 28.87
C ILE A 740 9.22 13.40 27.75
N ALA A 741 9.48 14.71 27.82
CA ALA A 741 10.21 15.43 26.78
C ALA A 741 11.72 15.13 26.76
N VAL A 742 12.33 14.88 27.93
CA VAL A 742 13.80 14.79 28.07
C VAL A 742 14.42 13.57 27.38
N PRO A 743 13.95 12.31 27.57
CA PRO A 743 14.51 11.15 26.88
C PRO A 743 14.33 11.25 25.35
N THR A 744 13.17 11.75 24.93
CA THR A 744 12.85 11.95 23.51
C THR A 744 13.79 12.96 22.87
N GLY A 745 14.03 14.11 23.53
CA GLY A 745 14.96 15.13 23.06
C GLY A 745 16.41 14.66 23.05
N LEU A 746 16.81 13.88 24.06
CA LEU A 746 18.16 13.34 24.15
C LEU A 746 18.46 12.35 23.03
N VAL A 747 17.57 11.38 22.79
CA VAL A 747 17.72 10.39 21.73
C VAL A 747 17.66 11.05 20.35
N ALA A 748 16.77 12.04 20.16
CA ALA A 748 16.69 12.80 18.91
C ALA A 748 17.99 13.56 18.61
N ALA A 749 18.59 14.21 19.61
CA ALA A 749 19.84 14.95 19.45
C ALA A 749 21.02 14.02 19.09
N ASP A 750 21.14 12.88 19.77
CA ASP A 750 22.20 11.91 19.49
C ASP A 750 21.97 11.19 18.13
N ALA A 751 20.71 10.94 17.73
CA ALA A 751 20.37 10.40 16.42
C ALA A 751 20.72 11.37 15.28
N VAL A 752 20.36 12.65 15.40
CA VAL A 752 20.72 13.69 14.41
C VAL A 752 22.24 13.81 14.27
N THR A 753 22.97 13.75 15.40
CA THR A 753 24.44 13.80 15.39
C THR A 753 25.03 12.58 14.69
N THR A 754 24.51 11.39 14.95
CA THR A 754 24.96 10.15 14.33
C THR A 754 24.69 10.13 12.82
N ILE A 755 23.53 10.63 12.38
CA ILE A 755 23.19 10.78 10.96
C ILE A 755 24.13 11.78 10.27
N LYS A 756 24.47 12.90 10.93
CA LYS A 756 25.42 13.89 10.40
C LYS A 756 26.82 13.29 10.23
N LEU A 757 27.31 12.52 11.20
CA LEU A 757 28.61 11.86 11.13
C LEU A 757 28.66 10.84 9.98
N ARG A 758 27.64 9.98 9.81
CA ARG A 758 27.58 9.04 8.68
C ARG A 758 27.58 9.74 7.32
N ARG A 759 26.80 10.82 7.16
CA ARG A 759 26.81 11.61 5.92
C ARG A 759 28.16 12.26 5.63
N GLN A 760 28.92 12.60 6.66
CA GLN A 760 30.27 13.15 6.51
C GLN A 760 31.25 12.07 6.07
N GLU A 761 31.20 10.88 6.68
CA GLU A 761 31.99 9.72 6.27
C GLU A 761 31.69 9.30 4.82
N GLU A 762 30.41 9.25 4.42
CA GLU A 762 30.00 8.98 3.03
C GLU A 762 30.57 10.01 2.04
N ARG A 763 30.55 11.30 2.40
CA ARG A 763 31.13 12.37 1.59
C ARG A 763 32.65 12.28 1.50
N GLU A 764 33.32 11.91 2.59
CA GLU A 764 34.77 11.72 2.61
C GLU A 764 35.19 10.49 1.80
N GLN A 765 34.43 9.39 1.87
CA GLN A 765 34.63 8.20 1.03
C GLN A 765 34.40 8.50 -0.45
N GLN A 766 33.34 9.24 -0.78
CA GLN A 766 33.04 9.60 -2.16
C GLN A 766 34.07 10.60 -2.74
N LYS A 767 34.63 11.48 -1.90
CA LYS A 767 35.79 12.32 -2.27
C LYS A 767 37.04 11.48 -2.51
N ALA A 768 37.30 10.48 -1.66
CA ALA A 768 38.46 9.59 -1.81
C ALA A 768 38.35 8.69 -3.06
N GLU A 769 37.15 8.22 -3.40
CA GLU A 769 36.89 7.48 -4.65
C GLU A 769 37.04 8.38 -5.88
N ASN A 770 36.51 9.60 -5.84
CA ASN A 770 36.65 10.55 -6.93
C ASN A 770 38.11 10.97 -7.15
N GLN A 771 38.91 11.12 -6.10
CA GLN A 771 40.36 11.38 -6.20
C GLN A 771 41.14 10.20 -6.78
N LYS A 772 40.78 8.95 -6.44
CA LYS A 772 41.35 7.75 -7.07
C LYS A 772 41.01 7.65 -8.55
N ASN A 773 39.79 8.04 -8.95
CA ASN A 773 39.37 8.02 -10.35
C ASN A 773 40.00 9.17 -11.17
N THR A 774 40.37 10.29 -10.54
CA THR A 774 41.07 11.39 -11.22
C THR A 774 42.59 11.18 -11.31
N SER A 775 43.23 10.43 -10.40
CA SER A 775 44.66 10.10 -10.53
C SER A 775 44.95 8.99 -11.54
N GLY A 776 43.93 8.37 -12.14
CA GLY A 776 44.06 7.35 -13.20
C GLY A 776 44.08 7.91 -14.63
N ASN A 777 43.76 9.19 -14.80
CA ASN A 777 43.88 9.90 -16.07
C ASN A 777 44.88 11.04 -15.89
N SER A 778 46.17 10.74 -16.13
CA SER A 778 47.16 11.78 -16.41
C SER A 778 46.66 12.63 -17.59
N PRO A 779 46.68 13.97 -17.52
CA PRO A 779 46.48 14.79 -18.71
C PRO A 779 47.65 14.54 -19.68
N PRO A 780 47.45 14.68 -21.01
CA PRO A 780 48.57 14.69 -21.93
C PRO A 780 49.49 15.87 -21.58
N GLU A 781 50.80 15.63 -21.61
CA GLU A 781 51.86 16.61 -21.40
C GLU A 781 51.56 17.91 -22.18
N GLU A 782 51.45 19.03 -21.46
CA GLU A 782 51.43 20.36 -22.09
C GLU A 782 52.84 20.80 -22.46
N ASP A 783 52.93 21.26 -23.71
CA ASP A 783 54.08 21.81 -24.45
C ASP A 783 54.78 22.96 -23.69
N PRO A 784 56.12 22.95 -23.52
CA PRO A 784 56.83 23.88 -22.62
C PRO A 784 57.10 25.29 -23.20
N PHE A 785 56.20 25.84 -24.01
CA PHE A 785 56.34 27.20 -24.51
C PHE A 785 55.02 27.97 -24.41
N LEU A 786 54.88 28.78 -23.35
CA LEU A 786 54.39 30.18 -23.36
C LEU A 786 54.42 30.74 -21.91
N PRO A 787 54.76 32.03 -21.71
CA PRO A 787 55.05 32.58 -20.39
C PRO A 787 53.77 32.98 -19.62
N SER A 788 53.92 32.96 -18.30
CA SER A 788 52.99 33.37 -17.25
C SER A 788 52.39 34.76 -17.45
N GLU A 789 51.07 34.88 -17.31
CA GLU A 789 50.41 36.12 -16.92
C GLU A 789 49.74 36.00 -15.55
N ASP A 790 49.92 37.10 -14.85
CA ASP A 790 49.78 37.42 -13.45
C ASP A 790 48.31 37.64 -13.01
N ASP A 791 48.15 37.59 -11.69
CA ASP A 791 47.26 38.41 -10.87
C ASP A 791 45.73 38.20 -10.89
N GLY A 792 45.14 38.18 -9.69
CA GLY A 792 43.70 38.40 -9.53
C GLY A 792 43.01 37.80 -8.32
N ASP A 793 43.60 37.97 -7.15
CA ASP A 793 42.96 37.87 -5.84
C ASP A 793 41.59 38.61 -5.81
N LYS A 794 40.52 37.98 -5.26
CA LYS A 794 39.52 38.53 -4.30
C LYS A 794 38.05 38.07 -4.48
N ILE A 795 37.56 37.44 -3.41
CA ILE A 795 36.34 37.76 -2.64
C ILE A 795 35.02 37.91 -3.42
N PHE A 796 34.12 36.91 -3.31
CA PHE A 796 32.82 36.97 -2.60
C PHE A 796 32.12 35.61 -2.57
#